data_AF-A0A2D7I042-F1
#
_entry.id   AF-A0A2D7I042-F1
#
_cell.length_a   1.000
_cell.length_b   1.000
_cell.length_c   1.000
_cell.angle_alpha   90.00
_cell.angle_beta   90.00
_cell.angle_gamma   90.00
#
_symmetry.space_group_name_H-M   'P 1'
#
loop_
_entity.id
_entity.type
_entity.pdbx_description
1 polymer ?
#
loop_
_entity_poly.entity_id
_entity_poly.type
_entity_poly.pdbx_seq_one_letter_code
_entity_poly.pdbx_strand_id
1 'polypeptide(L)'
;MATRLLPFLHSELELSESRWRAIGRIVVGCLIALTLIMTFRIPQGGWIILAIFIVSIGDVGPSLKQAFQRQLSVGIGCVTAISLVILFHQQAWIFIPAMGLVIGVAVYLSRTSAAPSIPILGALTMVLAIGGVDVKAPEGIHIALWRFLDISIGTGIGTFCQAFVWPQRPRRLLFESLADSLRRSSEQMKQALLPLDEVNTDEHTLGLGEERVMNSLAQWLTWLDNAERVGHIKRHHHYELVNLMGDVNQIAIASQQSARAAAMLAQTGQTALFETRVRDQIIEVSARCVLYAQAIEAQSWPSTTYAEPPLVDRTSLTFVQAEGASLELNAAITDSQSTFQATLLSSVISIAEGLDSMNPCRMLLSKEDAQRAASMPGQRPGLAASQGQVRSPAYTLSDLLYPKLNPTDLAAAAKAALGALIAYVYLNAVDWPGGITAVVTAVLVSLDNYGAMIQKSVLRIAGAVIGGAASVLVILLVIPNITGLAPYLVAVGAVCALGAWIQTGSTRIAYTGLQVGLVAGLALASSHSPSIDLMPFRDRILGIFTGLASVVIVYGLFGEVRARLWAVDNSAETLRMIAQEASVGLKNIELREDKQAVHGMRAEIYRRIAFSYKLLTEASYEDWLSLDRKKNAEDAQVLHTLLDQTRAIQRVIMSLVWNRLEFQKLSPPKFDARAALEAIGQTVPNVLETVAKRIQQPDPINSEAVIATEAFSKSLRAAEAELLKHPIPLDDSDETKNFHRLTRAQLGFYQQIEILLTQLAKDTRNFSISGDHFSLRARLLGSERRGNAPTIRPA
;
A
#
# COMPACT_ATOMS: atom_id res chain seq x y z
N MET A 1 -25.51 5.25 -10.01
CA MET A 1 -24.31 5.99 -9.56
C MET A 1 -24.55 6.68 -8.22
N ALA A 2 -25.64 7.47 -8.07
CA ALA A 2 -25.99 8.13 -6.80
C ALA A 2 -26.23 7.17 -5.60
N THR A 3 -26.81 5.99 -5.84
CA THR A 3 -27.10 4.99 -4.80
C THR A 3 -25.87 4.34 -4.15
N ARG A 4 -24.69 4.38 -4.81
CA ARG A 4 -23.41 3.86 -4.26
C ARG A 4 -22.49 4.96 -3.72
N LEU A 5 -22.72 6.20 -4.11
CA LEU A 5 -21.83 7.32 -3.80
C LEU A 5 -22.04 7.84 -2.37
N LEU A 6 -23.29 7.84 -1.90
CA LEU A 6 -23.65 8.31 -0.56
C LEU A 6 -23.15 7.39 0.56
N PRO A 7 -23.31 6.05 0.47
CA PRO A 7 -22.73 5.11 1.45
C PRO A 7 -21.19 5.16 1.46
N PHE A 8 -20.58 5.24 0.28
CA PHE A 8 -19.13 5.40 0.15
C PHE A 8 -18.64 6.68 0.84
N LEU A 9 -19.22 7.84 0.52
CA LEU A 9 -18.85 9.11 1.15
C LEU A 9 -19.10 9.09 2.65
N HIS A 10 -20.18 8.46 3.12
CA HIS A 10 -20.43 8.31 4.55
C HIS A 10 -19.29 7.52 5.23
N SER A 11 -18.95 6.35 4.70
CA SER A 11 -17.86 5.52 5.23
C SER A 11 -16.50 6.20 5.19
N GLU A 12 -16.26 7.06 4.19
CA GLU A 12 -15.01 7.80 4.00
C GLU A 12 -14.93 9.09 4.82
N LEU A 13 -16.07 9.66 5.20
CA LEU A 13 -16.16 10.94 5.92
C LEU A 13 -16.59 10.80 7.39
N GLU A 14 -16.81 9.57 7.86
CA GLU A 14 -17.09 9.27 9.26
C GLU A 14 -16.08 9.93 10.21
N LEU A 15 -16.61 10.76 11.10
CA LEU A 15 -15.84 11.58 12.02
C LEU A 15 -15.37 10.72 13.20
N SER A 16 -14.17 10.18 13.10
CA SER A 16 -13.48 9.57 14.23
C SER A 16 -12.85 10.63 15.15
N GLU A 17 -12.57 10.27 16.40
CA GLU A 17 -11.89 11.13 17.37
C GLU A 17 -10.49 11.56 16.87
N SER A 18 -9.78 10.65 16.19
CA SER A 18 -8.48 10.94 15.59
C SER A 18 -8.58 11.95 14.43
N ARG A 19 -9.64 11.87 13.61
CA ARG A 19 -9.87 12.82 12.51
C ARG A 19 -10.23 14.21 13.02
N TRP A 20 -11.11 14.32 14.01
CA TRP A 20 -11.45 15.61 14.62
C TRP A 20 -10.23 16.36 15.12
N ARG A 21 -9.30 15.66 15.79
CA ARG A 21 -8.03 16.25 16.23
C ARG A 21 -7.16 16.71 15.05
N ALA A 22 -7.06 15.90 14.00
CA ALA A 22 -6.29 16.24 12.81
C ALA A 22 -6.86 17.48 12.07
N ILE A 23 -8.18 17.54 11.90
CA ILE A 23 -8.89 18.69 11.32
C ILE A 23 -8.64 19.94 12.16
N GLY A 24 -8.81 19.83 13.50
CA GLY A 24 -8.58 20.93 14.42
C GLY A 24 -7.17 21.51 14.32
N ARG A 25 -6.14 20.67 14.21
CA ARG A 25 -4.74 21.11 14.02
C ARG A 25 -4.55 21.93 12.75
N ILE A 26 -5.07 21.46 11.62
CA ILE A 26 -4.96 22.15 10.32
C ILE A 26 -5.69 23.49 10.39
N VAL A 27 -6.92 23.51 10.92
CA VAL A 27 -7.73 24.72 11.05
C VAL A 27 -7.04 25.74 11.94
N VAL A 28 -6.56 25.35 13.13
CA VAL A 28 -5.82 26.25 14.03
C VAL A 28 -4.58 26.82 13.34
N GLY A 29 -3.81 25.99 12.63
CA GLY A 29 -2.67 26.45 11.84
C GLY A 29 -3.06 27.47 10.76
N CYS A 30 -4.16 27.22 10.03
CA CYS A 30 -4.65 28.14 9.00
C CYS A 30 -5.14 29.48 9.60
N LEU A 31 -5.78 29.46 10.78
CA LEU A 31 -6.23 30.67 11.47
C LEU A 31 -5.04 31.50 11.98
N ILE A 32 -4.01 30.86 12.53
CA ILE A 32 -2.75 31.53 12.91
C ILE A 32 -2.10 32.16 11.68
N ALA A 33 -1.98 31.39 10.59
CA ALA A 33 -1.42 31.88 9.34
C ALA A 33 -2.21 33.07 8.77
N LEU A 34 -3.54 32.99 8.74
CA LEU A 34 -4.39 34.06 8.23
C LEU A 34 -4.28 35.33 9.07
N THR A 35 -4.21 35.18 10.40
CA THR A 35 -3.97 36.31 11.32
C THR A 35 -2.62 36.96 11.04
N LEU A 36 -1.56 36.16 10.84
CA LEU A 36 -0.22 36.63 10.53
C LEU A 36 -0.18 37.35 9.16
N ILE A 37 -0.80 36.76 8.12
CA ILE A 37 -0.89 37.33 6.78
C ILE A 37 -1.53 38.72 6.81
N MET A 38 -2.67 38.85 7.49
CA MET A 38 -3.43 40.10 7.56
C MET A 38 -2.73 41.14 8.44
N THR A 39 -2.11 40.71 9.55
CA THR A 39 -1.43 41.62 10.49
C THR A 39 -0.14 42.18 9.90
N PHE A 40 0.71 41.32 9.34
CA PHE A 40 2.00 41.72 8.78
C PHE A 40 1.92 42.15 7.32
N ARG A 41 0.73 42.09 6.71
CA ARG A 41 0.49 42.36 5.28
C ARG A 41 1.49 41.61 4.40
N ILE A 42 1.53 40.29 4.58
CA ILE A 42 2.42 39.41 3.80
C ILE A 42 1.85 39.29 2.39
N PRO A 43 2.62 39.63 1.34
CA PRO A 43 2.19 39.48 -0.04
C PRO A 43 2.07 37.99 -0.38
N GLN A 44 1.03 37.62 -1.12
CA GLN A 44 0.80 36.23 -1.55
C GLN A 44 0.68 35.21 -0.39
N GLY A 45 0.10 35.62 0.75
CA GLY A 45 -0.05 34.78 1.94
C GLY A 45 -0.73 33.41 1.75
N GLY A 46 -1.49 33.22 0.67
CA GLY A 46 -2.11 31.94 0.31
C GLY A 46 -1.15 30.73 0.27
N TRP A 47 0.15 30.96 0.02
CA TRP A 47 1.16 29.90 0.01
C TRP A 47 1.54 29.40 1.40
N ILE A 48 1.36 30.21 2.45
CA ILE A 48 1.53 29.81 3.84
C ILE A 48 0.47 28.76 4.19
N ILE A 49 -0.79 29.01 3.81
CA ILE A 49 -1.91 28.06 4.02
C ILE A 49 -1.63 26.75 3.27
N LEU A 50 -1.18 26.81 2.02
CA LEU A 50 -0.80 25.61 1.27
C LEU A 50 0.29 24.80 1.96
N ALA A 51 1.35 25.44 2.45
CA ALA A 51 2.45 24.76 3.11
C ALA A 51 1.99 24.03 4.38
N ILE A 52 1.04 24.61 5.14
CA ILE A 52 0.40 23.95 6.28
C ILE A 52 -0.31 22.68 5.83
N PHE A 53 -1.19 22.77 4.83
CA PHE A 53 -1.91 21.60 4.30
C PHE A 53 -0.96 20.48 3.82
N ILE A 54 0.17 20.83 3.18
CA ILE A 54 1.12 19.84 2.67
C ILE A 54 1.86 19.13 3.82
N VAL A 55 2.23 19.86 4.87
CA VAL A 55 3.07 19.37 5.98
C VAL A 55 2.24 18.71 7.10
N SER A 56 0.92 19.01 7.17
CA SER A 56 0.00 18.49 8.19
C SER A 56 -0.51 17.07 7.90
N ILE A 57 0.40 16.15 7.56
CA ILE A 57 0.08 14.73 7.30
C ILE A 57 0.54 13.87 8.48
N GLY A 58 -0.41 13.18 9.11
CA GLY A 58 -0.17 12.03 9.98
C GLY A 58 0.32 12.35 11.40
N ASP A 59 1.55 12.84 11.57
CA ASP A 59 2.25 12.88 12.88
C ASP A 59 3.44 13.88 12.89
N VAL A 60 4.03 14.15 14.07
CA VAL A 60 5.14 15.11 14.25
C VAL A 60 6.41 14.71 13.49
N GLY A 61 6.80 13.43 13.54
CA GLY A 61 8.02 12.93 12.89
C GLY A 61 8.01 13.07 11.36
N PRO A 62 6.99 12.55 10.65
CA PRO A 62 6.79 12.78 9.23
C PRO A 62 6.71 14.25 8.87
N SER A 63 5.96 15.02 9.67
CA SER A 63 5.80 16.46 9.48
C SER A 63 7.16 17.16 9.52
N LEU A 64 8.04 16.82 10.48
CA LEU A 64 9.39 17.37 10.57
C LEU A 64 10.29 16.95 9.41
N LYS A 65 10.26 15.68 9.00
CA LYS A 65 11.01 15.22 7.81
C LYS A 65 10.53 15.94 6.56
N GLN A 66 9.22 16.05 6.38
CA GLN A 66 8.61 16.70 5.26
C GLN A 66 8.90 18.21 5.27
N ALA A 67 8.92 18.83 6.45
CA ALA A 67 9.33 20.21 6.64
C ALA A 67 10.78 20.45 6.20
N PHE A 68 11.71 19.60 6.63
CA PHE A 68 13.11 19.68 6.23
C PHE A 68 13.29 19.45 4.72
N GLN A 69 12.66 18.40 4.18
CA GLN A 69 12.65 18.13 2.75
C GLN A 69 12.06 19.30 1.96
N ARG A 70 10.98 19.90 2.46
CA ARG A 70 10.34 21.07 1.85
C ARG A 70 11.28 22.26 1.82
N GLN A 71 11.98 22.55 2.91
CA GLN A 71 12.93 23.66 2.97
C GLN A 71 14.08 23.47 1.97
N LEU A 72 14.64 22.26 1.90
CA LEU A 72 15.69 21.93 0.95
C LEU A 72 15.20 22.03 -0.50
N SER A 73 13.98 21.54 -0.78
CA SER A 73 13.34 21.64 -2.10
C SER A 73 13.20 23.10 -2.54
N VAL A 74 12.68 23.94 -1.64
CA VAL A 74 12.41 25.36 -1.95
C VAL A 74 13.72 26.11 -2.14
N GLY A 75 14.73 25.85 -1.32
CA GLY A 75 16.08 26.41 -1.51
C GLY A 75 16.65 26.08 -2.89
N ILE A 76 16.66 24.79 -3.27
CA ILE A 76 17.14 24.36 -4.59
C ILE A 76 16.28 24.97 -5.72
N GLY A 77 14.96 25.00 -5.57
CA GLY A 77 14.04 25.57 -6.54
C GLY A 77 14.22 27.08 -6.76
N CYS A 78 14.41 27.85 -5.69
CA CYS A 78 14.65 29.29 -5.79
C CYS A 78 16.02 29.60 -6.39
N VAL A 79 17.08 28.87 -5.99
CA VAL A 79 18.43 29.05 -6.56
C VAL A 79 18.43 28.72 -8.06
N THR A 80 17.80 27.62 -8.46
CA THR A 80 17.69 27.25 -9.88
C THR A 80 16.84 28.25 -10.67
N ALA A 81 15.72 28.74 -10.13
CA ALA A 81 14.92 29.78 -10.76
C ALA A 81 15.70 31.08 -10.96
N ILE A 82 16.34 31.59 -9.90
CA ILE A 82 17.14 32.83 -9.97
C ILE A 82 18.28 32.67 -10.97
N SER A 83 18.95 31.51 -11.00
CA SER A 83 20.04 31.24 -11.94
C SER A 83 19.56 31.26 -13.39
N LEU A 84 18.44 30.60 -13.70
CA LEU A 84 17.85 30.58 -15.05
C LEU A 84 17.41 31.97 -15.50
N VAL A 85 16.79 32.74 -14.60
CA VAL A 85 16.34 34.11 -14.87
C VAL A 85 17.54 35.03 -15.11
N ILE A 86 18.59 34.99 -14.28
CA ILE A 86 19.78 35.84 -14.46
C ILE A 86 20.50 35.50 -15.78
N LEU A 87 20.68 34.22 -16.09
CA LEU A 87 21.48 33.78 -17.22
C LEU A 87 20.76 33.91 -18.57
N PHE A 88 19.44 33.64 -18.60
CA PHE A 88 18.73 33.39 -19.86
C PHE A 88 17.45 34.21 -20.06
N HIS A 89 17.12 35.20 -19.23
CA HIS A 89 15.85 35.93 -19.36
C HIS A 89 15.63 36.58 -20.74
N GLN A 90 16.68 36.96 -21.47
CA GLN A 90 16.57 37.59 -22.80
C GLN A 90 16.47 36.58 -23.94
N GLN A 91 16.79 35.31 -23.69
CA GLN A 91 16.94 34.28 -24.73
C GLN A 91 15.94 33.14 -24.50
N ALA A 92 14.67 33.37 -24.87
CA ALA A 92 13.59 32.40 -24.70
C ALA A 92 13.91 31.00 -25.28
N TRP A 93 14.64 30.98 -26.40
CA TRP A 93 15.08 29.75 -27.09
C TRP A 93 16.05 28.89 -26.26
N ILE A 94 16.76 29.46 -25.29
CA ILE A 94 17.61 28.73 -24.34
C ILE A 94 16.89 28.50 -23.02
N PHE A 95 16.14 29.51 -22.56
CA PHE A 95 15.41 29.47 -21.29
C PHE A 95 14.40 28.32 -21.24
N ILE A 96 13.57 28.16 -22.27
CA ILE A 96 12.51 27.15 -22.32
C ILE A 96 13.09 25.73 -22.31
N PRO A 97 14.05 25.35 -23.19
CA PRO A 97 14.71 24.04 -23.10
C PRO A 97 15.44 23.80 -21.79
N ALA A 98 16.11 24.82 -21.21
CA ALA A 98 16.79 24.69 -19.93
C ALA A 98 15.81 24.38 -18.78
N MET A 99 14.65 25.06 -18.76
CA MET A 99 13.57 24.75 -17.81
C MET A 99 13.07 23.32 -18.00
N GLY A 100 12.85 22.89 -19.25
CA GLY A 100 12.45 21.53 -19.59
C GLY A 100 13.46 20.48 -19.13
N LEU A 101 14.76 20.76 -19.28
CA LEU A 101 15.83 19.91 -18.79
C LEU A 101 15.79 19.79 -17.26
N VAL A 102 15.63 20.90 -16.54
CA VAL A 102 15.52 20.86 -15.07
C VAL A 102 14.28 20.08 -14.62
N ILE A 103 13.13 20.26 -15.28
CA ILE A 103 11.91 19.49 -15.00
C ILE A 103 12.13 18.01 -15.28
N GLY A 104 12.73 17.65 -16.42
CA GLY A 104 13.03 16.27 -16.79
C GLY A 104 13.99 15.60 -15.81
N VAL A 105 15.09 16.27 -15.44
CA VAL A 105 16.02 15.79 -14.41
C VAL A 105 15.32 15.63 -13.07
N ALA A 106 14.48 16.59 -12.67
CA ALA A 106 13.75 16.52 -11.42
C ALA A 106 12.75 15.37 -11.38
N VAL A 107 12.00 15.13 -12.46
CA VAL A 107 11.07 13.99 -12.55
C VAL A 107 11.85 12.68 -12.56
N TYR A 108 12.96 12.60 -13.29
CA TYR A 108 13.83 11.43 -13.29
C TYR A 108 14.43 11.13 -11.90
N LEU A 109 14.93 12.15 -11.20
CA LEU A 109 15.43 12.03 -9.84
C LEU A 109 14.32 11.69 -8.85
N SER A 110 13.11 12.23 -9.04
CA SER A 110 11.97 11.87 -8.18
C SER A 110 11.61 10.38 -8.29
N ARG A 111 11.87 9.78 -9.45
CA ARG A 111 11.67 8.35 -9.72
C ARG A 111 12.80 7.49 -9.16
N THR A 112 14.03 8.00 -9.10
CA THR A 112 15.21 7.19 -8.77
C THR A 112 15.79 7.42 -7.37
N SER A 113 15.42 8.52 -6.71
CA SER A 113 16.01 8.95 -5.43
C SER A 113 15.27 8.38 -4.21
N ALA A 114 16.00 8.18 -3.11
CA ALA A 114 15.42 7.83 -1.79
C ALA A 114 14.57 8.94 -1.15
N ALA A 115 14.67 10.17 -1.66
CA ALA A 115 13.84 11.31 -1.24
C ALA A 115 13.14 11.95 -2.47
N PRO A 116 12.10 11.28 -3.02
CA PRO A 116 11.40 11.72 -4.23
C PRO A 116 10.85 13.14 -4.18
N SER A 117 10.47 13.58 -2.97
CA SER A 117 9.86 14.89 -2.71
C SER A 117 10.79 16.06 -3.03
N ILE A 118 12.10 15.92 -2.81
CA ILE A 118 13.06 17.02 -2.97
C ILE A 118 13.13 17.52 -4.42
N PRO A 119 13.48 16.69 -5.42
CA PRO A 119 13.63 17.16 -6.78
C PRO A 119 12.29 17.64 -7.38
N ILE A 120 11.19 16.91 -7.15
CA ILE A 120 9.89 17.27 -7.73
C ILE A 120 9.35 18.58 -7.15
N LEU A 121 9.40 18.76 -5.82
CA LEU A 121 8.97 20.01 -5.18
C LEU A 121 9.92 21.16 -5.50
N GLY A 122 11.21 20.87 -5.69
CA GLY A 122 12.19 21.85 -6.15
C GLY A 122 11.87 22.39 -7.54
N ALA A 123 11.61 21.49 -8.51
CA ALA A 123 11.19 21.90 -9.86
C ALA A 123 9.85 22.65 -9.86
N LEU A 124 8.89 22.24 -9.03
CA LEU A 124 7.63 22.97 -8.87
C LEU A 124 7.85 24.36 -8.28
N THR A 125 8.71 24.49 -7.27
CA THR A 125 9.06 25.78 -6.68
C THR A 125 9.77 26.66 -7.70
N MET A 126 10.67 26.08 -8.51
CA MET A 126 11.34 26.78 -9.60
C MET A 126 10.32 27.35 -10.60
N VAL A 127 9.40 26.52 -11.10
CA VAL A 127 8.34 26.94 -12.04
C VAL A 127 7.48 28.06 -11.43
N LEU A 128 7.12 27.93 -10.16
CA LEU A 128 6.31 28.93 -9.45
C LEU A 128 7.06 30.23 -9.13
N ALA A 129 8.39 30.17 -8.97
CA ALA A 129 9.24 31.32 -8.71
C ALA A 129 9.60 32.08 -9.99
N ILE A 130 9.78 31.36 -11.11
CA ILE A 130 9.91 31.95 -12.44
C ILE A 130 8.64 32.73 -12.79
N GLY A 131 7.46 32.19 -12.47
CA GLY A 131 6.18 32.86 -12.73
C GLY A 131 5.67 32.67 -14.17
N GLY A 132 4.75 33.55 -14.56
CA GLY A 132 4.09 33.52 -15.87
C GLY A 132 4.86 34.31 -16.94
N VAL A 133 4.11 35.09 -17.72
CA VAL A 133 4.61 35.75 -18.94
C VAL A 133 5.54 36.94 -18.62
N ASP A 134 6.63 37.06 -19.37
CA ASP A 134 7.58 38.19 -19.38
C ASP A 134 8.11 38.66 -18.00
N VAL A 135 8.51 37.71 -17.14
CA VAL A 135 9.07 38.05 -15.84
C VAL A 135 10.45 38.69 -15.98
N LYS A 136 10.52 39.98 -15.66
CA LYS A 136 11.79 40.72 -15.55
C LYS A 136 12.62 40.16 -14.38
N ALA A 137 13.95 40.16 -14.53
CA ALA A 137 14.86 39.59 -13.52
C ALA A 137 14.63 40.07 -12.07
N PRO A 138 14.37 41.36 -11.79
CA PRO A 138 14.12 41.83 -10.41
C PRO A 138 12.83 41.26 -9.81
N GLU A 139 11.80 41.07 -10.63
CA GLU A 139 10.50 40.59 -10.20
C GLU A 139 10.52 39.08 -9.90
N GLY A 140 11.22 38.31 -10.74
CA GLY A 140 11.43 36.88 -10.49
C GLY A 140 12.23 36.61 -9.21
N ILE A 141 13.27 37.42 -8.93
CA ILE A 141 14.03 37.33 -7.68
C ILE A 141 13.13 37.65 -6.48
N HIS A 142 12.32 38.71 -6.57
CA HIS A 142 11.39 39.09 -5.49
C HIS A 142 10.38 37.97 -5.20
N ILE A 143 9.78 37.37 -6.23
CA ILE A 143 8.83 36.24 -6.08
C ILE A 143 9.54 35.03 -5.43
N ALA A 144 10.76 34.70 -5.88
CA ALA A 144 11.52 33.58 -5.33
C ALA A 144 11.83 33.75 -3.83
N LEU A 145 12.20 34.96 -3.40
CA LEU A 145 12.48 35.26 -2.00
C LEU A 145 11.23 35.19 -1.13
N TRP A 146 10.10 35.74 -1.58
CA TRP A 146 8.83 35.61 -0.87
C TRP A 146 8.37 34.17 -0.79
N ARG A 147 8.51 33.39 -1.87
CA ARG A 147 8.22 31.94 -1.86
C ARG A 147 9.02 31.18 -0.81
N PHE A 148 10.30 31.51 -0.67
CA PHE A 148 11.13 30.93 0.37
C PHE A 148 10.59 31.25 1.76
N LEU A 149 10.24 32.52 2.01
CA LEU A 149 9.73 32.97 3.30
C LEU A 149 8.34 32.38 3.62
N ASP A 150 7.39 32.47 2.70
CA ASP A 150 6.01 31.98 2.88
C ASP A 150 5.98 30.48 3.18
N ILE A 151 6.74 29.69 2.41
CA ILE A 151 6.79 28.25 2.62
C ILE A 151 7.49 27.92 3.93
N SER A 152 8.53 28.68 4.31
CA SER A 152 9.20 28.50 5.62
C SER A 152 8.25 28.77 6.78
N ILE A 153 7.49 29.88 6.73
CA ILE A 153 6.51 30.24 7.76
C ILE A 153 5.40 29.18 7.85
N GLY A 154 4.80 28.80 6.73
CA GLY A 154 3.70 27.83 6.73
C GLY A 154 4.15 26.44 7.19
N THR A 155 5.34 26.01 6.78
CA THR A 155 5.96 24.77 7.24
C THR A 155 6.24 24.80 8.74
N GLY A 156 6.74 25.94 9.25
CA GLY A 156 6.98 26.15 10.67
C GLY A 156 5.69 26.10 11.50
N ILE A 157 4.65 26.84 11.09
CA ILE A 157 3.33 26.83 11.76
C ILE A 157 2.70 25.44 11.71
N GLY A 158 2.74 24.76 10.56
CA GLY A 158 2.19 23.41 10.40
C GLY A 158 2.87 22.39 11.32
N THR A 159 4.21 22.41 11.36
CA THR A 159 5.01 21.52 12.23
C THR A 159 4.76 21.84 13.71
N PHE A 160 4.68 23.12 14.07
CA PHE A 160 4.35 23.56 15.43
C PHE A 160 2.97 23.07 15.87
N CYS A 161 1.93 23.26 15.04
CA CYS A 161 0.59 22.76 15.35
C CYS A 161 0.59 21.24 15.50
N GLN A 162 1.34 20.52 14.66
CA GLN A 162 1.44 19.07 14.77
C GLN A 162 2.10 18.62 16.09
N ALA A 163 3.09 19.36 16.57
CA ALA A 163 3.84 19.06 17.79
C ALA A 163 3.06 19.38 19.08
N PHE A 164 2.32 20.50 19.11
CA PHE A 164 1.74 21.03 20.35
C PHE A 164 0.21 20.96 20.43
N VAL A 165 -0.50 20.99 19.31
CA VAL A 165 -1.96 21.03 19.29
C VAL A 165 -2.47 19.60 19.15
N TRP A 166 -2.96 18.95 20.21
CA TRP A 166 -3.40 17.54 20.23
C TRP A 166 -2.44 16.57 19.51
N PRO A 167 -1.21 16.36 20.02
CA PRO A 167 -0.24 15.48 19.40
C PRO A 167 -0.75 14.03 19.35
N GLN A 168 -0.67 13.42 18.17
CA GLN A 168 -0.93 12.00 17.99
C GLN A 168 0.36 11.21 18.19
N ARG A 169 0.26 10.06 18.85
CA ARG A 169 1.41 9.17 19.09
C ARG A 169 1.31 8.01 18.10
N PRO A 170 2.16 7.94 17.05
CA PRO A 170 2.04 6.92 16.01
C PRO A 170 2.08 5.49 16.56
N ARG A 171 2.86 5.26 17.62
CA ARG A 171 2.90 3.98 18.34
C ARG A 171 1.51 3.57 18.85
N ARG A 172 0.75 4.48 19.44
CA ARG A 172 -0.58 4.20 19.99
C ARG A 172 -1.56 3.88 18.87
N LEU A 173 -1.56 4.67 17.79
CA LEU A 173 -2.40 4.45 16.61
C LEU A 173 -2.14 3.09 15.96
N LEU A 174 -0.87 2.68 15.88
CA LEU A 174 -0.48 1.38 15.38
C LEU A 174 -1.07 0.24 16.21
N PHE A 175 -0.88 0.25 17.53
CA PHE A 175 -1.39 -0.81 18.40
C PHE A 175 -2.92 -0.85 18.45
N GLU A 176 -3.59 0.31 18.49
CA GLU A 176 -5.06 0.40 18.41
C GLU A 176 -5.57 -0.20 17.10
N SER A 177 -4.96 0.14 15.96
CA SER A 177 -5.41 -0.38 14.66
C SER A 177 -5.13 -1.87 14.47
N LEU A 178 -4.02 -2.41 15.02
CA LEU A 178 -3.75 -3.85 15.01
C LEU A 178 -4.79 -4.60 15.84
N ALA A 179 -5.13 -4.09 17.03
CA ALA A 179 -6.17 -4.66 17.89
C ALA A 179 -7.55 -4.63 17.22
N ASP A 180 -7.92 -3.52 16.59
CA ASP A 180 -9.17 -3.39 15.84
C ASP A 180 -9.26 -4.38 14.68
N SER A 181 -8.14 -4.66 14.00
CA SER A 181 -8.09 -5.67 12.93
C SER A 181 -8.40 -7.07 13.46
N LEU A 182 -7.85 -7.45 14.62
CA LEU A 182 -8.12 -8.74 15.26
C LEU A 182 -9.56 -8.87 15.75
N ARG A 183 -10.14 -7.80 16.32
CA ARG A 183 -11.56 -7.77 16.73
C ARG A 183 -12.49 -8.01 15.54
N ARG A 184 -12.25 -7.30 14.43
CA ARG A 184 -13.02 -7.50 13.20
C ARG A 184 -12.84 -8.90 12.62
N SER A 185 -11.63 -9.46 12.68
CA SER A 185 -11.38 -10.82 12.22
C SER A 185 -12.18 -11.86 13.01
N SER A 186 -12.35 -11.64 14.32
CA SER A 186 -13.23 -12.45 15.18
C SER A 186 -14.70 -12.34 14.75
N GLU A 187 -15.21 -11.13 14.52
CA GLU A 187 -16.59 -10.89 14.07
C GLU A 187 -16.87 -11.55 12.71
N GLN A 188 -15.96 -11.41 11.75
CA GLN A 188 -16.06 -12.01 10.43
C GLN A 188 -16.09 -13.53 10.50
N MET A 189 -15.26 -14.13 11.35
CA MET A 189 -15.25 -15.59 11.48
C MET A 189 -16.52 -16.11 12.14
N LYS A 190 -17.13 -15.35 13.06
CA LYS A 190 -18.44 -15.66 13.64
C LYS A 190 -19.57 -15.59 12.61
N GLN A 191 -19.43 -14.83 11.51
CA GLN A 191 -20.45 -14.81 10.44
C GLN A 191 -20.69 -16.19 9.83
N ALA A 192 -19.65 -17.05 9.76
CA ALA A 192 -19.80 -18.42 9.28
C ALA A 192 -20.67 -19.30 10.20
N LEU A 193 -20.93 -18.86 11.44
CA LEU A 193 -21.74 -19.57 12.44
C LEU A 193 -23.16 -19.00 12.58
N LEU A 194 -23.47 -17.87 11.93
CA LEU A 194 -24.76 -17.20 12.04
C LEU A 194 -25.85 -17.93 11.23
N PRO A 195 -27.13 -17.84 11.65
CA PRO A 195 -28.26 -18.30 10.84
C PRO A 195 -28.41 -17.43 9.57
N LEU A 196 -29.07 -17.99 8.55
CA LEU A 196 -29.09 -17.50 7.16
C LEU A 196 -29.56 -16.04 7.02
N ASP A 197 -30.48 -15.62 7.88
CA ASP A 197 -31.09 -14.30 7.98
C ASP A 197 -30.18 -13.23 8.61
N GLU A 198 -29.13 -13.64 9.34
CA GLU A 198 -28.18 -12.74 10.00
C GLU A 198 -26.83 -12.63 9.27
N VAL A 199 -26.59 -13.46 8.24
CA VAL A 199 -25.34 -13.41 7.45
C VAL A 199 -25.33 -12.16 6.58
N ASN A 200 -24.26 -11.38 6.69
CA ASN A 200 -24.08 -10.20 5.83
C ASN A 200 -23.76 -10.62 4.39
N THR A 201 -24.74 -10.44 3.50
CA THR A 201 -24.63 -10.75 2.07
C THR A 201 -24.44 -9.50 1.20
N ASP A 202 -24.35 -8.31 1.81
CA ASP A 202 -24.16 -7.06 1.07
C ASP A 202 -22.76 -6.99 0.45
N GLU A 203 -22.72 -7.09 -0.88
CA GLU A 203 -21.51 -7.05 -1.68
C GLU A 203 -20.69 -5.78 -1.45
N HIS A 204 -21.35 -4.64 -1.19
CA HIS A 204 -20.67 -3.38 -0.91
C HIS A 204 -19.92 -3.42 0.43
N THR A 205 -20.58 -3.90 1.49
CA THR A 205 -19.97 -4.03 2.82
C THR A 205 -18.81 -5.04 2.80
N LEU A 206 -18.95 -6.16 2.08
CA LEU A 206 -17.88 -7.13 1.89
C LEU A 206 -16.69 -6.53 1.12
N GLY A 207 -16.94 -5.76 0.07
CA GLY A 207 -15.89 -5.08 -0.70
C GLY A 207 -15.12 -4.03 0.11
N LEU A 208 -15.80 -3.25 0.97
CA LEU A 208 -15.15 -2.30 1.87
C LEU A 208 -14.24 -2.99 2.90
N GLY A 209 -14.63 -4.17 3.38
CA GLY A 209 -13.81 -5.00 4.28
C GLY A 209 -12.47 -5.37 3.64
N GLU A 210 -12.50 -5.85 2.40
CA GLU A 210 -11.29 -6.21 1.66
C GLU A 210 -10.37 -5.04 1.41
N GLU A 211 -10.94 -3.94 0.96
CA GLU A 211 -10.16 -2.75 0.67
C GLU A 211 -9.44 -2.24 1.93
N ARG A 212 -10.12 -2.31 3.08
CA ARG A 212 -9.53 -1.95 4.37
C ARG A 212 -8.39 -2.89 4.76
N VAL A 213 -8.56 -4.21 4.62
CA VAL A 213 -7.51 -5.20 4.87
C VAL A 213 -6.33 -4.99 3.92
N MET A 214 -6.60 -4.61 2.67
CA MET A 214 -5.57 -4.32 1.68
C MET A 214 -4.77 -3.04 1.98
N ASN A 215 -5.43 -2.03 2.56
CA ASN A 215 -4.81 -0.74 2.88
C ASN A 215 -4.16 -0.69 4.27
N SER A 216 -4.55 -1.58 5.20
CA SER A 216 -4.10 -1.56 6.60
C SER A 216 -2.59 -1.78 6.75
N LEU A 217 -2.02 -2.72 6.00
CA LEU A 217 -0.57 -3.01 6.08
C LEU A 217 0.30 -1.80 5.71
N ALA A 218 -0.06 -1.10 4.63
CA ALA A 218 0.66 0.10 4.20
C ALA A 218 0.57 1.21 5.26
N GLN A 219 -0.59 1.34 5.90
CA GLN A 219 -0.81 2.28 6.99
C GLN A 219 0.02 1.92 8.24
N TRP A 220 0.07 0.64 8.62
CA TRP A 220 0.86 0.16 9.77
C TRP A 220 2.35 0.36 9.58
N LEU A 221 2.88 0.05 8.39
CA LEU A 221 4.28 0.31 8.05
C LEU A 221 4.62 1.80 8.14
N THR A 222 3.71 2.66 7.70
CA THR A 222 3.86 4.11 7.82
C THR A 222 3.94 4.53 9.28
N TRP A 223 3.02 4.07 10.14
CA TRP A 223 3.07 4.39 11.57
C TRP A 223 4.29 3.82 12.28
N LEU A 224 4.79 2.65 11.88
CA LEU A 224 6.03 2.07 12.42
C LEU A 224 7.24 2.94 12.11
N ASP A 225 7.45 3.29 10.83
CA ASP A 225 8.54 4.18 10.39
C ASP A 225 8.47 5.54 11.13
N ASN A 226 7.26 6.04 11.38
CA ASN A 226 7.04 7.27 12.13
C ASN A 226 7.42 7.11 13.62
N ALA A 227 7.01 6.01 14.25
CA ALA A 227 7.29 5.75 15.66
C ALA A 227 8.79 5.54 15.94
N GLU A 228 9.53 4.95 15.00
CA GLU A 228 10.98 4.78 15.09
C GLU A 228 11.72 6.11 15.01
N ARG A 229 11.27 7.01 14.13
CA ARG A 229 11.91 8.33 13.93
C ARG A 229 11.75 9.26 15.12
N VAL A 230 10.65 9.15 15.86
CA VAL A 230 10.43 9.94 17.09
C VAL A 230 11.21 9.35 18.28
N GLY A 231 11.88 8.20 18.11
CA GLY A 231 12.69 7.56 19.16
C GLY A 231 11.88 6.73 20.16
N HIS A 232 10.60 6.46 19.88
CA HIS A 232 9.72 5.70 20.78
C HIS A 232 9.86 4.17 20.64
N ILE A 233 10.54 3.71 19.58
CA ILE A 233 10.80 2.29 19.30
C ILE A 233 12.28 2.15 18.94
N LYS A 234 13.02 1.32 19.69
CA LYS A 234 14.42 0.99 19.35
C LYS A 234 14.42 0.14 18.07
N ARG A 235 15.30 0.42 17.11
CA ARG A 235 15.45 -0.33 15.83
C ARG A 235 15.48 -1.85 15.97
N HIS A 236 15.92 -2.38 17.12
CA HIS A 236 15.92 -3.81 17.41
C HIS A 236 14.52 -4.45 17.39
N HIS A 237 13.47 -3.70 17.73
CA HIS A 237 12.08 -4.19 17.73
C HIS A 237 11.37 -4.03 16.37
N HIS A 238 12.03 -3.43 15.35
CA HIS A 238 11.45 -3.21 14.02
C HIS A 238 10.97 -4.52 13.40
N TYR A 239 11.85 -5.52 13.34
CA TYR A 239 11.55 -6.80 12.72
C TYR A 239 10.42 -7.53 13.44
N GLU A 240 10.42 -7.52 14.76
CA GLU A 240 9.35 -8.15 15.55
C GLU A 240 7.99 -7.47 15.32
N LEU A 241 7.93 -6.14 15.21
CA LEU A 241 6.68 -5.43 14.88
C LEU A 241 6.24 -5.67 13.43
N VAL A 242 7.17 -5.75 12.47
CA VAL A 242 6.85 -6.12 11.09
C VAL A 242 6.29 -7.53 11.02
N ASN A 243 6.82 -8.47 11.81
CA ASN A 243 6.28 -9.83 11.94
C ASN A 243 4.84 -9.78 12.47
N LEU A 244 4.62 -9.09 13.59
CA LEU A 244 3.29 -8.93 14.19
C LEU A 244 2.28 -8.33 13.20
N MET A 245 2.67 -7.30 12.46
CA MET A 245 1.83 -6.70 11.41
C MET A 245 1.50 -7.69 10.30
N GLY A 246 2.49 -8.48 9.86
CA GLY A 246 2.30 -9.53 8.87
C GLY A 246 1.30 -10.59 9.35
N ASP A 247 1.43 -11.03 10.59
CA ASP A 247 0.57 -12.05 11.20
C ASP A 247 -0.87 -11.54 11.38
N VAL A 248 -1.05 -10.30 11.86
CA VAL A 248 -2.39 -9.67 11.97
C VAL A 248 -3.02 -9.47 10.59
N ASN A 249 -2.23 -9.08 9.59
CA ASN A 249 -2.71 -8.93 8.21
C ASN A 249 -3.14 -10.28 7.62
N GLN A 250 -2.37 -11.34 7.89
CA GLN A 250 -2.70 -12.71 7.49
C GLN A 250 -4.04 -13.17 8.08
N ILE A 251 -4.25 -12.93 9.38
CA ILE A 251 -5.51 -13.24 10.08
C ILE A 251 -6.67 -12.49 9.42
N ALA A 252 -6.50 -11.18 9.17
CA ALA A 252 -7.53 -10.34 8.57
C ALA A 252 -7.91 -10.76 7.13
N ILE A 253 -6.95 -11.24 6.34
CA ILE A 253 -7.21 -11.78 5.00
C ILE A 253 -7.99 -13.09 5.10
N ALA A 254 -7.57 -14.00 5.98
CA ALA A 254 -8.24 -15.29 6.16
C ALA A 254 -9.68 -15.14 6.68
N SER A 255 -9.92 -14.24 7.65
CA SER A 255 -11.28 -13.97 8.13
C SER A 255 -12.17 -13.33 7.07
N GLN A 256 -11.60 -12.54 6.17
CA GLN A 256 -12.35 -11.94 5.07
C GLN A 256 -12.75 -13.00 4.02
N GLN A 257 -11.85 -13.95 3.74
CA GLN A 257 -12.15 -15.08 2.85
C GLN A 257 -13.27 -15.96 3.41
N SER A 258 -13.27 -16.24 4.71
CA SER A 258 -14.35 -16.99 5.35
C SER A 258 -15.69 -16.24 5.33
N ALA A 259 -15.69 -14.92 5.58
CA ALA A 259 -16.89 -14.09 5.47
C ALA A 259 -17.48 -14.10 4.06
N ARG A 260 -16.64 -14.01 3.01
CA ARG A 260 -17.08 -14.12 1.61
C ARG A 260 -17.67 -15.48 1.29
N ALA A 261 -17.01 -16.54 1.71
CA ALA A 261 -17.48 -17.90 1.49
C ALA A 261 -18.85 -18.08 2.17
N ALA A 262 -19.04 -17.53 3.38
CA ALA A 262 -20.30 -17.59 4.11
C ALA A 262 -21.41 -16.81 3.40
N ALA A 263 -21.10 -15.61 2.90
CA ALA A 263 -22.02 -14.80 2.11
C ALA A 263 -22.45 -15.50 0.81
N MET A 264 -21.52 -16.14 0.09
CA MET A 264 -21.83 -16.90 -1.13
C MET A 264 -22.76 -18.08 -0.85
N LEU A 265 -22.52 -18.81 0.25
CA LEU A 265 -23.38 -19.92 0.65
C LEU A 265 -24.78 -19.45 1.10
N ALA A 266 -24.86 -18.33 1.82
CA ALA A 266 -26.13 -17.72 2.19
C ALA A 266 -26.93 -17.27 0.95
N GLN A 267 -26.26 -16.75 -0.08
CA GLN A 267 -26.90 -16.39 -1.35
C GLN A 267 -27.49 -17.59 -2.11
N THR A 268 -26.95 -18.81 -1.93
CA THR A 268 -27.53 -20.03 -2.50
C THR A 268 -28.68 -20.60 -1.65
N GLY A 269 -29.06 -19.95 -0.55
CA GLY A 269 -30.13 -20.39 0.34
C GLY A 269 -29.74 -21.58 1.21
N GLN A 270 -28.44 -21.85 1.37
CA GLN A 270 -27.93 -22.96 2.18
C GLN A 270 -27.25 -22.43 3.46
N THR A 271 -27.39 -23.16 4.58
CA THR A 271 -26.60 -22.94 5.79
C THR A 271 -25.46 -23.94 5.89
N ALA A 272 -24.33 -23.51 6.43
CA ALA A 272 -23.25 -24.42 6.76
C ALA A 272 -23.62 -25.31 7.95
N LEU A 273 -23.63 -26.62 7.75
CA LEU A 273 -23.75 -27.61 8.82
C LEU A 273 -22.34 -28.04 9.23
N PHE A 274 -22.00 -27.78 10.49
CA PHE A 274 -20.73 -28.20 11.07
C PHE A 274 -20.96 -29.23 12.17
N GLU A 275 -20.05 -30.19 12.26
CA GLU A 275 -19.92 -31.02 13.45
C GLU A 275 -19.64 -30.13 14.67
N THR A 276 -20.17 -30.50 15.85
CA THR A 276 -20.04 -29.71 17.09
C THR A 276 -18.58 -29.37 17.41
N ARG A 277 -17.65 -30.30 17.18
CA ARG A 277 -16.21 -30.08 17.38
C ARG A 277 -15.62 -28.98 16.50
N VAL A 278 -16.05 -28.90 15.24
CA VAL A 278 -15.61 -27.87 14.29
C VAL A 278 -16.14 -26.50 14.71
N ARG A 279 -17.42 -26.44 15.12
CA ARG A 279 -18.03 -25.21 15.64
C ARG A 279 -17.29 -24.70 16.88
N ASP A 280 -16.97 -25.59 17.82
CA ASP A 280 -16.24 -25.24 19.05
C ASP A 280 -14.82 -24.72 18.74
N GLN A 281 -14.14 -25.30 17.76
CA GLN A 281 -12.83 -24.81 17.31
C GLN A 281 -12.90 -23.42 16.70
N ILE A 282 -13.91 -23.12 15.86
CA ILE A 282 -14.10 -21.77 15.31
C ILE A 282 -14.32 -20.76 16.43
N ILE A 283 -15.11 -21.12 17.46
CA ILE A 283 -15.35 -20.26 18.61
C ILE A 283 -14.06 -20.02 19.40
N GLU A 284 -13.26 -21.07 19.69
CA GLU A 284 -11.97 -20.97 20.40
C GLU A 284 -11.00 -20.03 19.68
N VAL A 285 -10.82 -20.22 18.37
CA VAL A 285 -9.95 -19.36 17.55
C VAL A 285 -10.47 -17.91 17.56
N SER A 286 -11.79 -17.70 17.44
CA SER A 286 -12.39 -16.36 17.45
C SER A 286 -12.21 -15.64 18.79
N ALA A 287 -12.26 -16.37 19.90
CA ALA A 287 -12.07 -15.84 21.24
C ALA A 287 -10.61 -15.43 21.46
N ARG A 288 -9.65 -16.23 20.95
CA ARG A 288 -8.23 -15.92 21.07
C ARG A 288 -7.82 -14.66 20.29
N CYS A 289 -8.46 -14.37 19.15
CA CYS A 289 -8.29 -13.08 18.46
C CYS A 289 -8.65 -11.88 19.35
N VAL A 290 -9.76 -11.94 20.09
CA VAL A 290 -10.21 -10.85 20.99
C VAL A 290 -9.26 -10.68 22.17
N LEU A 291 -8.79 -11.79 22.75
CA LEU A 291 -7.82 -11.75 23.84
C LEU A 291 -6.51 -11.10 23.40
N TYR A 292 -6.01 -11.46 22.22
CA TYR A 292 -4.79 -10.87 21.65
C TYR A 292 -4.98 -9.40 21.31
N ALA A 293 -6.15 -8.99 20.81
CA ALA A 293 -6.46 -7.59 20.57
C ALA A 293 -6.35 -6.77 21.87
N GLN A 294 -6.92 -7.27 22.97
CA GLN A 294 -6.83 -6.62 24.29
C GLN A 294 -5.38 -6.54 24.79
N ALA A 295 -4.58 -7.60 24.62
CA ALA A 295 -3.18 -7.62 25.03
C ALA A 295 -2.31 -6.62 24.24
N ILE A 296 -2.53 -6.52 22.92
CA ILE A 296 -1.86 -5.58 22.02
C ILE A 296 -2.23 -4.13 22.37
N GLU A 297 -3.50 -3.85 22.63
CA GLU A 297 -3.98 -2.52 23.03
C GLU A 297 -3.44 -2.11 24.40
N ALA A 298 -3.46 -3.02 25.38
CA ALA A 298 -2.90 -2.81 26.72
C ALA A 298 -1.36 -2.76 26.73
N GLN A 299 -0.71 -3.15 25.62
CA GLN A 299 0.74 -3.31 25.51
C GLN A 299 1.31 -4.22 26.61
N SER A 300 0.53 -5.22 27.02
CA SER A 300 0.89 -6.16 28.08
C SER A 300 0.17 -7.48 27.87
N TRP A 301 0.89 -8.58 27.94
CA TRP A 301 0.30 -9.92 27.85
C TRP A 301 -0.19 -10.39 29.22
N PRO A 302 -1.46 -10.81 29.36
CA PRO A 302 -1.94 -11.42 30.60
C PRO A 302 -1.16 -12.70 30.94
N SER A 303 -0.84 -12.91 32.22
CA SER A 303 -0.12 -14.10 32.71
C SER A 303 -0.85 -15.43 32.42
N THR A 304 -2.17 -15.39 32.28
CA THR A 304 -3.01 -16.55 31.90
C THR A 304 -2.75 -17.05 30.48
N THR A 305 -2.21 -16.20 29.59
CA THR A 305 -1.93 -16.55 28.18
C THR A 305 -0.68 -17.43 28.02
N TYR A 306 0.20 -17.48 29.04
CA TYR A 306 1.48 -18.19 28.99
C TYR A 306 1.34 -19.72 29.05
N ALA A 307 0.18 -20.24 29.44
CA ALA A 307 -0.08 -21.67 29.63
C ALA A 307 -0.93 -22.31 28.52
N GLU A 308 -1.34 -21.55 27.50
CA GLU A 308 -2.24 -22.06 26.46
C GLU A 308 -1.49 -22.86 25.37
N PRO A 309 -1.94 -24.09 25.05
CA PRO A 309 -1.30 -24.91 24.02
C PRO A 309 -1.54 -24.35 22.60
N PRO A 310 -0.63 -24.63 21.64
CA PRO A 310 -0.76 -24.21 20.25
C PRO A 310 -2.12 -24.64 19.67
N LEU A 311 -2.72 -23.76 18.87
CA LEU A 311 -3.98 -24.01 18.19
C LEU A 311 -3.76 -24.86 16.95
N VAL A 312 -2.77 -24.54 16.11
CA VAL A 312 -2.61 -25.11 14.75
C VAL A 312 -2.70 -26.63 14.73
N ASP A 313 -1.94 -27.30 15.60
CA ASP A 313 -1.91 -28.76 15.65
C ASP A 313 -3.28 -29.34 16.06
N ARG A 314 -3.99 -28.72 17.00
CA ARG A 314 -5.32 -29.16 17.45
C ARG A 314 -6.39 -28.87 16.41
N THR A 315 -6.34 -27.68 15.83
CA THR A 315 -7.24 -27.22 14.77
C THR A 315 -7.12 -28.16 13.56
N SER A 316 -5.91 -28.36 13.04
CA SER A 316 -5.64 -29.24 11.90
C SER A 316 -6.07 -30.69 12.18
N LEU A 317 -5.77 -31.26 13.36
CA LEU A 317 -6.20 -32.61 13.72
C LEU A 317 -7.71 -32.76 13.78
N THR A 318 -8.41 -31.79 14.38
CA THR A 318 -9.88 -31.81 14.49
C THR A 318 -10.52 -31.80 13.11
N PHE A 319 -9.96 -31.01 12.20
CA PHE A 319 -10.48 -30.89 10.85
C PHE A 319 -10.11 -32.06 9.94
N VAL A 320 -8.90 -32.62 10.05
CA VAL A 320 -8.51 -33.85 9.33
C VAL A 320 -9.37 -35.04 9.77
N GLN A 321 -9.73 -35.11 11.06
CA GLN A 321 -10.64 -36.13 11.57
C GLN A 321 -12.08 -35.92 11.05
N ALA A 322 -12.54 -34.67 10.98
CA ALA A 322 -13.85 -34.34 10.41
C ALA A 322 -13.92 -34.62 8.90
N GLU A 323 -12.88 -34.29 8.13
CA GLU A 323 -12.78 -34.64 6.70
C GLU A 323 -12.69 -36.15 6.48
N GLY A 324 -11.89 -36.86 7.28
CA GLY A 324 -11.80 -38.33 7.25
C GLY A 324 -13.12 -39.03 7.54
N ALA A 325 -13.92 -38.50 8.49
CA ALA A 325 -15.27 -38.99 8.77
C ALA A 325 -16.28 -38.63 7.66
N SER A 326 -16.09 -37.49 6.98
CA SER A 326 -16.94 -37.07 5.86
C SER A 326 -16.70 -37.87 4.57
N LEU A 327 -15.50 -38.42 4.38
CA LEU A 327 -15.16 -39.32 3.27
C LEU A 327 -15.92 -40.66 3.34
N GLU A 328 -16.30 -41.13 4.54
CA GLU A 328 -17.17 -42.30 4.70
C GLU A 328 -18.66 -41.97 4.46
N LEU A 329 -19.04 -40.69 4.44
CA LEU A 329 -20.42 -40.20 4.35
C LEU A 329 -20.72 -39.44 3.03
N ASN A 330 -19.92 -39.65 1.98
CA ASN A 330 -20.04 -38.89 0.72
C ASN A 330 -20.96 -39.57 -0.30
N ALA A 331 -22.27 -39.32 -0.17
CA ALA A 331 -23.25 -39.53 -1.24
C ALA A 331 -24.25 -38.37 -1.46
N ALA A 332 -24.19 -37.28 -0.67
CA ALA A 332 -25.23 -36.23 -0.70
C ALA A 332 -24.74 -34.77 -0.59
N ILE A 333 -23.44 -34.49 -0.48
CA ILE A 333 -22.94 -33.11 -0.34
C ILE A 333 -22.82 -32.45 -1.73
N THR A 334 -23.44 -31.29 -1.90
CA THR A 334 -23.40 -30.50 -3.16
C THR A 334 -22.02 -29.86 -3.34
N ASP A 335 -21.55 -29.72 -4.58
CA ASP A 335 -20.22 -29.18 -4.96
C ASP A 335 -19.90 -27.79 -4.36
N SER A 336 -20.92 -26.99 -4.05
CA SER A 336 -20.79 -25.69 -3.38
C SER A 336 -20.47 -25.79 -1.89
N GLN A 337 -20.99 -26.79 -1.18
CA GLN A 337 -20.77 -26.97 0.26
C GLN A 337 -19.38 -27.52 0.57
N SER A 338 -18.89 -28.45 -0.25
CA SER A 338 -17.51 -28.97 -0.13
C SER A 338 -16.47 -27.86 -0.36
N THR A 339 -16.69 -27.03 -1.37
CA THR A 339 -15.83 -25.88 -1.68
C THR A 339 -15.84 -24.84 -0.55
N PHE A 340 -17.01 -24.54 0.01
CA PHE A 340 -17.15 -23.65 1.17
C PHE A 340 -16.42 -24.21 2.41
N GLN A 341 -16.62 -25.50 2.73
CA GLN A 341 -15.99 -26.14 3.88
C GLN A 341 -14.46 -26.15 3.76
N ALA A 342 -13.91 -26.46 2.59
CA ALA A 342 -12.47 -26.41 2.34
C ALA A 342 -11.90 -24.98 2.48
N THR A 343 -12.62 -23.98 1.98
CA THR A 343 -12.21 -22.56 2.08
C THR A 343 -12.23 -22.08 3.53
N LEU A 344 -13.27 -22.42 4.28
CA LEU A 344 -13.39 -22.07 5.69
C LEU A 344 -12.31 -22.78 6.52
N LEU A 345 -12.09 -24.06 6.25
CA LEU A 345 -11.06 -24.87 6.90
C LEU A 345 -9.67 -24.24 6.74
N SER A 346 -9.30 -23.95 5.49
CA SER A 346 -8.04 -23.28 5.18
C SER A 346 -7.92 -21.93 5.90
N SER A 347 -9.01 -21.16 5.95
CA SER A 347 -9.06 -19.86 6.62
C SER A 347 -8.86 -19.98 8.13
N VAL A 348 -9.54 -20.91 8.80
CA VAL A 348 -9.45 -21.11 10.26
C VAL A 348 -8.06 -21.62 10.65
N ILE A 349 -7.48 -22.55 9.89
CA ILE A 349 -6.09 -23.00 10.10
C ILE A 349 -5.14 -21.80 9.96
N SER A 350 -5.29 -20.99 8.92
CA SER A 350 -4.42 -19.83 8.69
C SER A 350 -4.52 -18.77 9.80
N ILE A 351 -5.70 -18.60 10.39
CA ILE A 351 -5.90 -17.72 11.57
C ILE A 351 -5.20 -18.32 12.79
N ALA A 352 -5.36 -19.62 13.03
CA ALA A 352 -4.66 -20.32 14.11
C ALA A 352 -3.13 -20.20 13.97
N GLU A 353 -2.59 -20.35 12.76
CA GLU A 353 -1.17 -20.15 12.46
C GLU A 353 -0.71 -18.74 12.79
N GLY A 354 -1.45 -17.71 12.36
CA GLY A 354 -1.13 -16.33 12.69
C GLY A 354 -1.18 -16.03 14.20
N LEU A 355 -2.09 -16.66 14.95
CA LEU A 355 -2.18 -16.50 16.41
C LEU A 355 -1.03 -17.22 17.13
N ASP A 356 -0.63 -18.40 16.65
CA ASP A 356 0.49 -19.15 17.22
C ASP A 356 1.84 -18.51 16.85
N SER A 357 1.97 -17.90 15.66
CA SER A 357 3.19 -17.19 15.22
C SER A 357 3.43 -15.87 15.95
N MET A 358 2.40 -15.29 16.58
CA MET A 358 2.52 -14.11 17.46
C MET A 358 3.08 -14.45 18.85
N ASN A 359 3.13 -15.74 19.21
CA ASN A 359 3.59 -16.21 20.52
C ASN A 359 5.06 -15.80 20.85
N PRO A 360 6.01 -15.78 19.91
CA PRO A 360 7.35 -15.19 20.11
C PRO A 360 7.36 -13.67 20.29
N CYS A 361 6.41 -12.93 19.70
CA CYS A 361 6.29 -11.47 19.89
C CYS A 361 5.78 -11.10 21.29
N ARG A 362 5.45 -12.09 22.15
CA ARG A 362 5.08 -11.87 23.55
C ARG A 362 6.19 -11.26 24.40
N MET A 363 7.45 -11.47 24.01
CA MET A 363 8.61 -10.92 24.72
C MET A 363 8.77 -9.40 24.54
N LEU A 364 8.35 -8.84 23.40
CA LEU A 364 8.49 -7.42 23.04
C LEU A 364 7.74 -6.46 23.99
N LEU A 365 6.67 -6.94 24.63
CA LEU A 365 5.78 -6.17 25.50
C LEU A 365 5.94 -6.52 26.99
N SER A 366 6.81 -7.47 27.35
CA SER A 366 7.06 -7.82 28.75
C SER A 366 8.05 -6.85 29.39
N LYS A 367 7.68 -6.26 30.54
CA LYS A 367 8.55 -5.30 31.28
C LYS A 367 9.76 -5.98 31.95
N GLU A 368 9.67 -7.27 32.22
CA GLU A 368 10.60 -7.99 33.11
C GLU A 368 11.96 -8.27 32.45
N ASP A 369 12.01 -8.60 31.17
CA ASP A 369 13.28 -8.90 30.50
C ASP A 369 14.00 -7.67 29.92
N ALA A 370 13.31 -6.54 29.72
CA ALA A 370 13.97 -5.26 29.47
C ALA A 370 14.85 -4.81 30.67
N GLN A 371 14.44 -5.20 31.88
CA GLN A 371 15.24 -5.04 33.10
C GLN A 371 16.32 -6.11 33.22
N ARG A 372 16.06 -7.38 32.85
CA ARG A 372 17.10 -8.45 32.84
C ARG A 372 18.22 -8.20 31.80
N ALA A 373 17.87 -7.68 30.63
CA ALA A 373 18.84 -7.31 29.59
C ALA A 373 19.69 -6.09 29.99
N ALA A 374 19.15 -5.20 30.83
CA ALA A 374 19.89 -4.07 31.40
C ALA A 374 20.74 -4.47 32.62
N SER A 375 20.42 -5.57 33.29
CA SER A 375 21.08 -6.02 34.52
C SER A 375 22.17 -7.09 34.32
N MET A 376 22.44 -7.55 33.10
CA MET A 376 23.58 -8.44 32.83
C MET A 376 24.87 -7.64 32.62
N PRO A 377 25.85 -7.69 33.55
CA PRO A 377 27.15 -7.08 33.34
C PRO A 377 28.02 -8.04 32.51
N GLY A 378 28.54 -7.58 31.37
CA GLY A 378 29.78 -8.13 30.83
C GLY A 378 29.73 -9.38 29.95
N GLN A 379 28.57 -9.81 29.44
CA GLN A 379 28.53 -10.77 28.34
C GLN A 379 27.98 -10.08 27.09
N ARG A 380 28.88 -9.46 26.32
CA ARG A 380 28.58 -9.15 24.91
C ARG A 380 28.22 -10.50 24.25
N PRO A 381 27.02 -10.67 23.67
CA PRO A 381 26.77 -11.82 22.82
C PRO A 381 27.74 -11.69 21.64
N GLY A 382 28.83 -12.46 21.69
CA GLY A 382 29.78 -12.54 20.62
C GLY A 382 29.09 -13.08 19.37
N LEU A 383 29.30 -12.38 18.25
CA LEU A 383 29.03 -12.85 16.88
C LEU A 383 27.55 -12.97 16.48
N ALA A 384 26.88 -11.82 16.39
CA ALA A 384 25.89 -11.53 15.34
C ALA A 384 25.94 -10.06 14.88
N ALA A 385 27.07 -9.38 15.13
CA ALA A 385 27.41 -8.08 14.58
C ALA A 385 28.12 -8.25 13.22
N SER A 386 27.48 -8.98 12.30
CA SER A 386 27.77 -8.95 10.87
C SER A 386 26.44 -8.80 10.12
N GLN A 387 25.87 -7.61 10.30
CA GLN A 387 25.31 -6.79 9.22
C GLN A 387 24.57 -7.51 8.08
N GLY A 388 23.46 -8.18 8.42
CA GLY A 388 22.26 -8.21 7.57
C GLY A 388 21.47 -6.92 7.73
N GLN A 389 22.14 -5.79 7.52
CA GLN A 389 21.48 -4.51 7.44
C GLN A 389 20.58 -4.61 6.20
N VAL A 390 19.25 -4.63 6.37
CA VAL A 390 18.35 -4.13 5.31
C VAL A 390 18.72 -2.66 5.19
N ARG A 391 19.82 -2.40 4.51
CA ARG A 391 20.19 -1.09 4.04
C ARG A 391 19.02 -0.73 3.14
N SER A 392 18.19 0.22 3.58
CA SER A 392 17.77 1.26 2.63
C SER A 392 19.07 1.62 1.91
N PRO A 393 19.21 1.36 0.60
CA PRO A 393 20.49 1.44 -0.07
C PRO A 393 21.11 2.77 0.34
N ALA A 394 22.22 2.68 1.09
CA ALA A 394 23.00 3.85 1.41
C ALA A 394 23.65 4.20 0.08
N TYR A 395 22.93 4.98 -0.73
CA TYR A 395 23.42 5.50 -1.98
C TYR A 395 24.72 6.22 -1.64
N THR A 396 25.83 5.63 -2.05
CA THR A 396 27.13 6.28 -1.95
C THR A 396 27.08 7.52 -2.85
N LEU A 397 27.88 8.54 -2.52
CA LEU A 397 28.01 9.75 -3.35
C LEU A 397 28.31 9.41 -4.83
N SER A 398 28.89 8.23 -5.09
CA SER A 398 29.09 7.64 -6.42
C SER A 398 27.79 7.32 -7.18
N ASP A 399 26.73 6.86 -6.52
CA ASP A 399 25.43 6.54 -7.16
C ASP A 399 24.64 7.81 -7.50
N LEU A 400 24.88 8.91 -6.76
CA LEU A 400 24.36 10.24 -7.07
C LEU A 400 25.06 10.84 -8.29
N LEU A 401 26.35 10.54 -8.47
CA LEU A 401 27.19 11.04 -9.57
C LEU A 401 27.08 10.21 -10.85
N TYR A 402 26.76 8.91 -10.76
CA TYR A 402 26.60 7.99 -11.89
C TYR A 402 25.32 7.14 -11.76
N PRO A 403 24.12 7.73 -11.95
CA PRO A 403 22.89 6.96 -11.94
C PRO A 403 22.91 5.96 -13.10
N LYS A 404 22.69 4.67 -12.83
CA LYS A 404 22.38 3.70 -13.91
C LYS A 404 21.12 4.19 -14.62
N LEU A 405 21.28 4.72 -15.82
CA LEU A 405 20.19 5.31 -16.59
C LEU A 405 19.21 4.22 -17.02
N ASN A 406 18.03 4.20 -16.39
CA ASN A 406 16.95 3.33 -16.81
C ASN A 406 16.18 4.01 -17.96
N PRO A 407 16.14 3.41 -19.17
CA PRO A 407 15.52 4.04 -20.33
C PRO A 407 14.02 4.30 -20.14
N THR A 408 13.32 3.51 -19.31
CA THR A 408 11.89 3.71 -19.05
C THR A 408 11.63 4.93 -18.18
N ASP A 409 12.40 5.10 -17.10
CA ASP A 409 12.30 6.27 -16.23
C ASP A 409 12.69 7.55 -16.98
N LEU A 410 13.69 7.46 -17.87
CA LEU A 410 14.10 8.57 -18.73
C LEU A 410 13.00 8.97 -19.71
N ALA A 411 12.39 7.99 -20.41
CA ALA A 411 11.31 8.25 -21.35
C ALA A 411 10.11 8.91 -20.67
N ALA A 412 9.74 8.42 -19.48
CA ALA A 412 8.62 8.98 -18.75
C ALA A 412 8.92 10.37 -18.17
N ALA A 413 10.16 10.63 -17.72
CA ALA A 413 10.60 11.97 -17.33
C ALA A 413 10.61 12.95 -18.50
N ALA A 414 11.02 12.50 -19.70
CA ALA A 414 10.98 13.30 -20.92
C ALA A 414 9.55 13.66 -21.33
N LYS A 415 8.58 12.74 -21.22
CA LYS A 415 7.15 13.02 -21.45
C LYS A 415 6.62 14.08 -20.48
N ALA A 416 6.94 13.94 -19.19
CA ALA A 416 6.52 14.91 -18.17
C ALA A 416 7.09 16.31 -18.45
N ALA A 417 8.37 16.41 -18.81
CA ALA A 417 9.01 17.65 -19.22
C ALA A 417 8.34 18.24 -20.47
N LEU A 418 8.08 17.42 -21.50
CA LEU A 418 7.42 17.86 -22.72
C LEU A 418 6.01 18.41 -22.45
N GLY A 419 5.23 17.74 -21.60
CA GLY A 419 3.88 18.20 -21.22
C GLY A 419 3.91 19.53 -20.48
N ALA A 420 4.91 19.74 -19.62
CA ALA A 420 5.14 21.00 -18.92
C ALA A 420 5.58 22.13 -19.87
N LEU A 421 6.47 21.83 -20.83
CA LEU A 421 6.93 22.77 -21.84
C LEU A 421 5.79 23.23 -22.75
N ILE A 422 4.95 22.31 -23.24
CA ILE A 422 3.78 22.64 -24.06
C ILE A 422 2.86 23.59 -23.30
N ALA A 423 2.58 23.31 -22.03
CA ALA A 423 1.77 24.19 -21.18
C ALA A 423 2.41 25.58 -20.99
N TYR A 424 3.73 25.65 -20.81
CA TYR A 424 4.45 26.91 -20.62
C TYR A 424 4.53 27.74 -21.91
N VAL A 425 4.76 27.11 -23.06
CA VAL A 425 4.75 27.79 -24.36
C VAL A 425 3.36 28.34 -24.65
N TYR A 426 2.31 27.55 -24.41
CA TYR A 426 0.93 28.01 -24.57
C TYR A 426 0.60 29.20 -23.66
N LEU A 427 1.03 29.16 -22.39
CA LEU A 427 0.87 30.26 -21.44
C LEU A 427 1.42 31.59 -21.97
N ASN A 428 2.65 31.57 -22.48
CA ASN A 428 3.33 32.75 -23.01
C ASN A 428 2.74 33.19 -24.36
N ALA A 429 2.29 32.25 -25.19
CA ALA A 429 1.65 32.56 -26.47
C ALA A 429 0.31 33.30 -26.30
N VAL A 430 -0.42 33.03 -25.21
CA VAL A 430 -1.72 33.66 -24.90
C VAL A 430 -1.57 34.88 -23.97
N ASP A 431 -0.35 35.20 -23.55
CA ASP A 431 -0.05 36.28 -22.60
C ASP A 431 -0.89 36.20 -21.31
N TRP A 432 -0.88 35.04 -20.67
CA TRP A 432 -1.69 34.79 -19.47
C TRP A 432 -0.84 34.73 -18.19
N PRO A 433 -0.76 35.83 -17.41
CA PRO A 433 0.16 35.91 -16.26
C PRO A 433 -0.16 34.93 -15.13
N GLY A 434 -1.44 34.62 -14.89
CA GLY A 434 -1.88 33.72 -13.81
C GLY A 434 -1.92 32.22 -14.16
N GLY A 435 -1.69 31.85 -15.43
CA GLY A 435 -1.88 30.48 -15.89
C GLY A 435 -0.75 29.49 -15.55
N ILE A 436 0.26 29.86 -14.75
CA ILE A 436 1.39 28.99 -14.36
C ILE A 436 0.94 27.68 -13.71
N THR A 437 -0.29 27.65 -13.17
CA THR A 437 -0.97 26.43 -12.71
C THR A 437 -1.00 25.32 -13.77
N ALA A 438 -1.02 25.65 -15.07
CA ALA A 438 -0.99 24.67 -16.17
C ALA A 438 0.27 23.83 -16.15
N VAL A 439 1.44 24.47 -16.02
CA VAL A 439 2.74 23.79 -15.94
C VAL A 439 2.82 22.93 -14.69
N VAL A 440 2.41 23.48 -13.54
CA VAL A 440 2.36 22.75 -12.26
C VAL A 440 1.43 21.54 -12.33
N THR A 441 0.31 21.65 -13.06
CA THR A 441 -0.62 20.53 -13.26
C THR A 441 0.01 19.47 -14.15
N ALA A 442 0.65 19.86 -15.26
CA ALA A 442 1.32 18.92 -16.15
C ALA A 442 2.39 18.09 -15.42
N VAL A 443 3.21 18.74 -14.59
CA VAL A 443 4.24 18.04 -13.79
C VAL A 443 3.62 17.13 -12.74
N LEU A 444 2.61 17.59 -11.98
CA LEU A 444 2.02 16.82 -10.87
C LEU A 444 1.18 15.62 -11.31
N VAL A 445 0.62 15.67 -12.51
CA VAL A 445 -0.24 14.60 -13.06
C VAL A 445 0.58 13.57 -13.84
N SER A 446 1.80 13.89 -14.26
CA SER A 446 2.69 12.99 -14.99
C SER A 446 3.25 11.86 -14.11
N LEU A 447 2.41 10.85 -13.84
CA LEU A 447 2.69 9.70 -12.98
C LEU A 447 3.21 8.49 -13.79
N ASP A 448 3.39 7.34 -13.13
CA ASP A 448 4.03 6.13 -13.70
C ASP A 448 3.06 5.24 -14.51
N ASN A 449 1.75 5.44 -14.38
CA ASN A 449 0.76 4.67 -15.11
C ASN A 449 -0.52 5.48 -15.38
N TYR A 450 -1.28 5.04 -16.38
CA TYR A 450 -2.46 5.76 -16.87
C TYR A 450 -3.58 5.91 -15.82
N GLY A 451 -3.91 4.85 -15.08
CA GLY A 451 -4.89 4.88 -14.00
C GLY A 451 -4.58 5.91 -12.91
N ALA A 452 -3.35 5.97 -12.44
CA ALA A 452 -2.89 6.95 -11.46
C ALA A 452 -3.01 8.40 -12.00
N MET A 453 -2.68 8.62 -13.28
CA MET A 453 -2.85 9.94 -13.92
C MET A 453 -4.33 10.37 -13.94
N ILE A 454 -5.25 9.48 -14.32
CA ILE A 454 -6.70 9.77 -14.31
C ILE A 454 -7.15 10.10 -12.89
N GLN A 455 -6.83 9.24 -11.92
CA GLN A 455 -7.21 9.45 -10.52
C GLN A 455 -6.73 10.82 -10.04
N LYS A 456 -5.46 11.14 -10.24
CA LYS A 456 -4.88 12.43 -9.80
C LYS A 456 -5.54 13.63 -10.50
N SER A 457 -5.87 13.49 -11.78
CA SER A 457 -6.55 14.52 -12.57
C SER A 457 -7.96 14.81 -12.05
N VAL A 458 -8.76 13.76 -11.84
CA VAL A 458 -10.13 13.86 -11.32
C VAL A 458 -10.14 14.51 -9.95
N LEU A 459 -9.25 14.08 -9.05
CA LEU A 459 -9.15 14.65 -7.70
C LEU A 459 -8.75 16.12 -7.72
N ARG A 460 -7.93 16.53 -8.70
CA ARG A 460 -7.54 17.93 -8.91
C ARG A 460 -8.71 18.80 -9.36
N ILE A 461 -9.49 18.32 -10.33
CA ILE A 461 -10.70 19.01 -10.80
C ILE A 461 -11.73 19.10 -9.68
N ALA A 462 -12.04 17.97 -9.02
CA ALA A 462 -13.02 17.92 -7.94
C ALA A 462 -12.67 18.89 -6.81
N GLY A 463 -11.41 18.89 -6.35
CA GLY A 463 -10.99 19.76 -5.27
C GLY A 463 -10.96 21.24 -5.65
N ALA A 464 -10.59 21.56 -6.89
CA ALA A 464 -10.63 22.93 -7.38
C ALA A 464 -12.06 23.47 -7.54
N VAL A 465 -12.99 22.64 -8.00
CA VAL A 465 -14.42 22.99 -8.10
C VAL A 465 -15.03 23.19 -6.72
N ILE A 466 -14.81 22.25 -5.79
CA ILE A 466 -15.37 22.34 -4.43
C ILE A 466 -14.77 23.54 -3.67
N GLY A 467 -13.45 23.67 -3.65
CA GLY A 467 -12.78 24.78 -2.95
C GLY A 467 -13.06 26.13 -3.60
N GLY A 468 -13.19 26.15 -4.92
CA GLY A 468 -13.57 27.33 -5.69
C GLY A 468 -14.99 27.79 -5.38
N ALA A 469 -15.97 26.89 -5.48
CA ALA A 469 -17.37 27.20 -5.16
C ALA A 469 -17.51 27.69 -3.71
N ALA A 470 -16.85 27.04 -2.75
CA ALA A 470 -16.83 27.48 -1.36
C ALA A 470 -16.20 28.87 -1.18
N SER A 471 -15.09 29.15 -1.87
CA SER A 471 -14.42 30.46 -1.82
C SER A 471 -15.25 31.56 -2.47
N VAL A 472 -15.89 31.28 -3.62
CA VAL A 472 -16.81 32.22 -4.29
C VAL A 472 -18.01 32.52 -3.42
N LEU A 473 -18.57 31.53 -2.71
CA LEU A 473 -19.65 31.74 -1.76
C LEU A 473 -19.23 32.70 -0.64
N VAL A 474 -18.04 32.51 -0.06
CA VAL A 474 -17.48 33.43 0.95
C VAL A 474 -17.30 34.83 0.37
N ILE A 475 -16.75 34.95 -0.83
CA ILE A 475 -16.51 36.23 -1.50
C ILE A 475 -17.82 36.99 -1.79
N LEU A 476 -18.87 36.31 -2.25
CA LEU A 476 -20.12 36.96 -2.66
C LEU A 476 -21.09 37.19 -1.49
N LEU A 477 -21.15 36.27 -0.52
CA LEU A 477 -22.16 36.33 0.55
C LEU A 477 -21.61 36.78 1.90
N VAL A 478 -20.34 36.54 2.19
CA VAL A 478 -19.77 36.80 3.52
C VAL A 478 -18.93 38.08 3.52
N ILE A 479 -17.97 38.22 2.60
CA ILE A 479 -17.06 39.38 2.53
C ILE A 479 -17.81 40.73 2.53
N PRO A 480 -18.91 40.92 1.78
CA PRO A 480 -19.63 42.20 1.76
C PRO A 480 -20.30 42.56 3.09
N ASN A 481 -20.56 41.56 3.94
CA ASN A 481 -21.32 41.71 5.19
C ASN A 481 -20.42 41.76 6.43
N ILE A 482 -19.10 41.66 6.28
CA ILE A 482 -18.16 41.64 7.40
C ILE A 482 -17.29 42.89 7.40
N THR A 483 -17.05 43.45 8.59
CA THR A 483 -16.23 44.66 8.79
C THR A 483 -14.97 44.41 9.62
N GLY A 484 -14.77 43.19 10.13
CA GLY A 484 -13.68 42.86 11.06
C GLY A 484 -12.99 41.52 10.76
N LEU A 485 -11.82 41.34 11.38
CA LEU A 485 -10.98 40.14 11.19
C LEU A 485 -11.65 38.87 11.74
N ALA A 486 -12.32 38.92 12.89
CA ALA A 486 -12.87 37.72 13.52
C ALA A 486 -13.94 37.00 12.66
N PRO A 487 -14.96 37.68 12.10
CA PRO A 487 -15.88 37.05 11.14
C PRO A 487 -15.17 36.48 9.90
N TYR A 488 -14.11 37.14 9.44
CA TYR A 488 -13.31 36.66 8.31
C TYR A 488 -12.56 35.36 8.63
N LEU A 489 -11.93 35.30 9.81
CA LEU A 489 -11.25 34.10 10.31
C LEU A 489 -12.21 32.91 10.37
N VAL A 490 -13.45 33.12 10.86
CA VAL A 490 -14.48 32.08 10.91
C VAL A 490 -14.84 31.60 9.50
N ALA A 491 -15.06 32.51 8.55
CA ALA A 491 -15.43 32.17 7.19
C ALA A 491 -14.34 31.37 6.45
N VAL A 492 -13.09 31.84 6.49
CA VAL A 492 -11.97 31.12 5.87
C VAL A 492 -11.67 29.82 6.62
N GLY A 493 -11.74 29.85 7.95
CA GLY A 493 -11.60 28.67 8.81
C GLY A 493 -12.59 27.57 8.46
N ALA A 494 -13.84 27.90 8.12
CA ALA A 494 -14.85 26.94 7.67
C ALA A 494 -14.47 26.27 6.34
N VAL A 495 -13.97 27.03 5.36
CA VAL A 495 -13.50 26.47 4.08
C VAL A 495 -12.25 25.60 4.29
N CYS A 496 -11.30 26.05 5.11
CA CYS A 496 -10.13 25.26 5.49
C CYS A 496 -10.54 23.98 6.25
N ALA A 497 -11.56 24.04 7.12
CA ALA A 497 -12.07 22.87 7.83
C ALA A 497 -12.68 21.85 6.86
N LEU A 498 -13.40 22.30 5.84
CA LEU A 498 -13.92 21.43 4.77
C LEU A 498 -12.79 20.76 3.99
N GLY A 499 -11.75 21.52 3.62
CA GLY A 499 -10.56 20.96 2.98
C GLY A 499 -9.83 19.94 3.85
N ALA A 500 -9.63 20.25 5.14
CA ALA A 500 -8.99 19.38 6.11
C ALA A 500 -9.80 18.10 6.38
N TRP A 501 -11.12 18.20 6.42
CA TRP A 501 -12.01 17.05 6.62
C TRP A 501 -11.90 16.04 5.48
N ILE A 502 -11.87 16.52 4.24
CA ILE A 502 -11.64 15.68 3.05
C ILE A 502 -10.20 15.17 3.03
N GLN A 503 -9.21 16.00 3.38
CA GLN A 503 -7.79 15.64 3.36
C GLN A 503 -7.46 14.51 4.33
N THR A 504 -8.13 14.48 5.49
CA THR A 504 -7.96 13.44 6.52
C THR A 504 -8.68 12.12 6.19
N GLY A 505 -9.36 12.03 5.04
CA GLY A 505 -9.96 10.79 4.53
C GLY A 505 -8.94 9.82 3.92
N SER A 506 -9.42 8.79 3.21
CA SER A 506 -8.54 7.80 2.57
C SER A 506 -7.65 8.42 1.47
N THR A 507 -6.64 7.66 1.04
CA THR A 507 -5.77 8.01 -0.10
C THR A 507 -6.55 8.30 -1.39
N ARG A 508 -7.80 7.83 -1.48
CA ARG A 508 -8.70 8.05 -2.61
C ARG A 508 -9.20 9.49 -2.68
N ILE A 509 -9.50 10.13 -1.55
CA ILE A 509 -10.10 11.47 -1.50
C ILE A 509 -9.16 12.55 -0.93
N ALA A 510 -8.11 12.17 -0.20
CA ALA A 510 -7.25 13.09 0.52
C ALA A 510 -6.67 14.22 -0.36
N TYR A 511 -6.34 13.91 -1.62
CA TYR A 511 -5.82 14.90 -2.56
C TYR A 511 -6.84 15.98 -2.94
N THR A 512 -8.13 15.64 -2.98
CA THR A 512 -9.22 16.61 -3.17
C THR A 512 -9.24 17.62 -2.02
N GLY A 513 -9.09 17.17 -0.78
CA GLY A 513 -9.04 18.06 0.39
C GLY A 513 -7.85 19.01 0.37
N LEU A 514 -6.67 18.51 -0.03
CA LEU A 514 -5.49 19.35 -0.26
C LEU A 514 -5.76 20.44 -1.32
N GLN A 515 -6.46 20.10 -2.40
CA GLN A 515 -6.81 21.05 -3.46
C GLN A 515 -7.86 22.07 -3.00
N VAL A 516 -8.83 21.68 -2.18
CA VAL A 516 -9.77 22.61 -1.54
C VAL A 516 -9.01 23.64 -0.71
N GLY A 517 -8.10 23.19 0.16
CA GLY A 517 -7.27 24.08 0.99
C GLY A 517 -6.38 25.00 0.15
N LEU A 518 -5.81 24.49 -0.95
CA LEU A 518 -5.03 25.28 -1.89
C LEU A 518 -5.84 26.39 -2.55
N VAL A 519 -7.04 26.07 -3.06
CA VAL A 519 -7.90 27.08 -3.70
C VAL A 519 -8.39 28.11 -2.67
N ALA A 520 -8.73 27.67 -1.46
CA ALA A 520 -9.09 28.57 -0.37
C ALA A 520 -7.96 29.53 -0.03
N GLY A 521 -6.71 29.04 0.09
CA GLY A 521 -5.56 29.90 0.34
C GLY A 521 -5.31 30.91 -0.79
N LEU A 522 -5.39 30.48 -2.05
CA LEU A 522 -5.16 31.36 -3.20
C LEU A 522 -6.31 32.35 -3.46
N ALA A 523 -7.55 32.02 -3.13
CA ALA A 523 -8.70 32.89 -3.35
C ALA A 523 -8.98 33.83 -2.16
N LEU A 524 -8.80 33.34 -0.92
CA LEU A 524 -9.16 34.06 0.31
C LEU A 524 -7.95 34.60 1.07
N ALA A 525 -6.71 34.28 0.69
CA ALA A 525 -5.51 34.82 1.35
C ALA A 525 -4.49 35.37 0.34
N SER A 526 -4.92 35.70 -0.88
CA SER A 526 -4.09 36.32 -1.92
C SER A 526 -3.75 37.78 -1.64
N SER A 527 -4.61 38.49 -0.91
CA SER A 527 -4.55 39.93 -0.70
C SER A 527 -4.53 40.29 0.79
N HIS A 528 -4.07 41.51 1.10
CA HIS A 528 -3.91 42.01 2.48
C HIS A 528 -5.22 42.41 3.16
N SER A 529 -6.35 42.26 2.48
CA SER A 529 -7.70 42.59 2.94
C SER A 529 -8.69 41.64 2.27
N PRO A 530 -9.89 41.42 2.82
CA PRO A 530 -10.93 40.64 2.15
C PRO A 530 -11.17 41.17 0.72
N SER A 531 -10.74 40.41 -0.30
CA SER A 531 -10.86 40.81 -1.69
C SER A 531 -12.01 40.10 -2.38
N ILE A 532 -12.67 40.83 -3.28
CA ILE A 532 -13.71 40.30 -4.16
C ILE A 532 -13.17 39.80 -5.52
N ASP A 533 -11.86 39.65 -5.63
CA ASP A 533 -11.20 39.25 -6.88
C ASP A 533 -11.40 37.75 -7.17
N LEU A 534 -11.94 37.47 -8.35
CA LEU A 534 -12.20 36.12 -8.85
C LEU A 534 -11.09 35.62 -9.80
N MET A 535 -10.12 36.48 -10.17
CA MET A 535 -9.02 36.10 -11.06
C MET A 535 -8.22 34.90 -10.53
N PRO A 536 -7.82 34.82 -9.24
CA PRO A 536 -7.08 33.65 -8.74
C PRO A 536 -7.84 32.33 -8.90
N PHE A 537 -9.17 32.37 -8.74
CA PHE A 537 -10.04 31.22 -8.93
C PHE A 537 -10.14 30.81 -10.41
N ARG A 538 -10.45 31.77 -11.30
CA ARG A 538 -10.49 31.57 -12.75
C ARG A 538 -9.17 30.95 -13.22
N ASP A 539 -8.06 31.54 -12.78
CA ASP A 539 -6.73 31.17 -13.24
C ASP A 539 -6.36 29.74 -12.82
N ARG A 540 -6.84 29.32 -11.65
CA ARG A 540 -6.68 27.95 -11.17
C ARG A 540 -7.46 26.95 -12.02
N ILE A 541 -8.75 27.19 -12.25
CA ILE A 541 -9.60 26.25 -12.99
C ILE A 541 -9.09 26.08 -14.41
N LEU A 542 -8.93 27.19 -15.13
CA LEU A 542 -8.46 27.15 -16.51
C LEU A 542 -7.05 26.54 -16.56
N GLY A 543 -6.17 26.87 -15.61
CA GLY A 543 -4.82 26.33 -15.58
C GLY A 543 -4.81 24.80 -15.41
N ILE A 544 -5.70 24.25 -14.57
CA ILE A 544 -5.84 22.80 -14.42
C ILE A 544 -6.22 22.17 -15.76
N PHE A 545 -7.26 22.69 -16.43
CA PHE A 545 -7.69 22.14 -17.72
C PHE A 545 -6.61 22.23 -18.80
N THR A 546 -5.91 23.36 -18.91
CA THR A 546 -4.81 23.54 -19.88
C THR A 546 -3.66 22.57 -19.61
N GLY A 547 -3.26 22.38 -18.35
CA GLY A 547 -2.22 21.42 -17.98
C GLY A 547 -2.62 19.98 -18.21
N LEU A 548 -3.90 19.64 -18.00
CA LEU A 548 -4.42 18.31 -18.34
C LEU A 548 -4.46 18.09 -19.85
N ALA A 549 -4.84 19.10 -20.64
CA ALA A 549 -4.82 19.02 -22.09
C ALA A 549 -3.40 18.76 -22.62
N SER A 550 -2.37 19.43 -22.07
CA SER A 550 -0.99 19.18 -22.49
C SER A 550 -0.51 17.77 -22.17
N VAL A 551 -0.88 17.23 -20.99
CA VAL A 551 -0.61 15.84 -20.62
C VAL A 551 -1.32 14.88 -21.58
N VAL A 552 -2.62 15.08 -21.85
CA VAL A 552 -3.38 14.23 -22.78
C VAL A 552 -2.75 14.21 -24.17
N ILE A 553 -2.28 15.35 -24.68
CA ILE A 553 -1.58 15.43 -25.98
C ILE A 553 -0.32 14.56 -25.95
N VAL A 554 0.56 14.75 -24.97
CA VAL A 554 1.84 14.01 -24.90
C VAL A 554 1.60 12.52 -24.73
N TYR A 555 0.79 12.14 -23.75
CA TYR A 555 0.57 10.72 -23.44
C TYR A 555 -0.33 10.04 -24.48
N GLY A 556 -1.16 10.79 -25.23
CA GLY A 556 -1.87 10.30 -26.41
C GLY A 556 -0.93 9.99 -27.59
N LEU A 557 0.13 10.80 -27.76
CA LEU A 557 1.13 10.60 -28.84
C LEU A 557 2.14 9.49 -28.52
N PHE A 558 2.63 9.42 -27.27
CA PHE A 558 3.71 8.50 -26.88
C PHE A 558 3.21 7.25 -26.12
N GLY A 559 1.92 7.18 -25.79
CA GLY A 559 1.32 6.13 -24.96
C GLY A 559 1.79 6.13 -23.51
N GLU A 560 1.15 5.35 -22.65
CA GLU A 560 1.64 5.04 -21.29
C GLU A 560 1.31 3.60 -20.89
N VAL A 561 2.00 3.09 -19.87
CA VAL A 561 1.71 1.77 -19.31
C VAL A 561 0.39 1.83 -18.54
N ARG A 562 -0.49 0.86 -18.81
CA ARG A 562 -1.73 0.66 -18.04
C ARG A 562 -1.44 0.01 -16.69
N ALA A 563 -2.12 0.47 -15.65
CA ALA A 563 -2.05 -0.08 -14.30
C ALA A 563 -2.43 -1.56 -14.28
N ARG A 564 -3.44 -1.98 -15.06
CA ARG A 564 -3.84 -3.40 -15.16
C ARG A 564 -2.72 -4.29 -15.68
N LEU A 565 -2.03 -3.87 -16.74
CA LEU A 565 -0.92 -4.63 -17.31
C LEU A 565 0.26 -4.70 -16.35
N TRP A 566 0.52 -3.61 -15.62
CA TRP A 566 1.55 -3.63 -14.59
C TRP A 566 1.19 -4.56 -13.43
N ALA A 567 -0.09 -4.62 -13.02
CA ALA A 567 -0.54 -5.53 -11.98
C ALA A 567 -0.29 -7.00 -12.36
N VAL A 568 -0.48 -7.34 -13.63
CA VAL A 568 -0.22 -8.67 -14.19
C VAL A 568 1.27 -9.02 -14.14
N ASP A 569 2.12 -8.11 -14.62
CA ASP A 569 3.57 -8.29 -14.60
C ASP A 569 4.08 -8.44 -13.15
N ASN A 570 3.57 -7.62 -12.21
CA ASN A 570 3.93 -7.70 -10.80
C ASN A 570 3.43 -8.98 -10.12
N SER A 571 2.25 -9.48 -10.50
CA SER A 571 1.70 -10.73 -9.95
C SER A 571 2.54 -11.94 -10.37
N ALA A 572 2.92 -12.01 -11.64
CA ALA A 572 3.83 -13.04 -12.12
C ALA A 572 5.19 -12.99 -11.41
N GLU A 573 5.76 -11.80 -11.22
CA GLU A 573 7.02 -11.66 -10.48
C GLU A 573 6.88 -12.05 -9.00
N THR A 574 5.72 -11.78 -8.39
CA THR A 574 5.42 -12.22 -7.01
C THR A 574 5.42 -13.75 -6.93
N LEU A 575 4.79 -14.44 -7.89
CA LEU A 575 4.81 -15.91 -7.97
C LEU A 575 6.23 -16.47 -8.13
N ARG A 576 7.10 -15.81 -8.89
CA ARG A 576 8.52 -16.21 -9.01
C ARG A 576 9.28 -16.07 -7.69
N MET A 577 9.04 -15.00 -6.93
CA MET A 577 9.64 -14.87 -5.60
C MET A 577 9.10 -15.92 -4.62
N ILE A 578 7.81 -16.26 -4.69
CA ILE A 578 7.24 -17.36 -3.90
C ILE A 578 7.84 -18.70 -4.34
N ALA A 579 8.15 -18.88 -5.64
CA ALA A 579 8.85 -20.06 -6.13
C ALA A 579 10.28 -20.17 -5.57
N GLN A 580 10.99 -19.05 -5.49
CA GLN A 580 12.30 -18.96 -4.83
C GLN A 580 12.19 -19.30 -3.34
N GLU A 581 11.19 -18.75 -2.65
CA GLU A 581 10.90 -19.06 -1.26
C GLU A 581 10.60 -20.56 -1.04
N ALA A 582 9.77 -21.15 -1.89
CA ALA A 582 9.44 -22.58 -1.85
C ALA A 582 10.65 -23.49 -2.05
N SER A 583 11.74 -22.98 -2.63
CA SER A 583 12.99 -23.73 -2.82
C SER A 583 13.89 -23.76 -1.58
N VAL A 584 13.62 -22.91 -0.58
CA VAL A 584 14.38 -22.84 0.68
C VAL A 584 14.25 -24.16 1.44
N GLY A 585 15.36 -24.66 1.96
CA GLY A 585 15.41 -25.94 2.69
C GLY A 585 15.39 -27.20 1.82
N LEU A 586 15.49 -27.12 0.49
CA LEU A 586 15.62 -28.29 -0.41
C LEU A 586 17.06 -28.66 -0.79
N LYS A 587 18.04 -27.79 -0.50
CA LYS A 587 19.47 -28.04 -0.79
C LYS A 587 20.29 -28.07 0.49
N ASN A 588 21.33 -28.90 0.53
CA ASN A 588 22.39 -28.96 1.55
C ASN A 588 23.25 -27.68 1.56
N ILE A 589 22.65 -26.51 1.79
CA ILE A 589 23.37 -25.22 1.93
C ILE A 589 23.21 -24.78 3.39
N GLU A 590 24.26 -24.19 3.95
CA GLU A 590 24.48 -23.95 5.39
C GLU A 590 23.29 -23.28 6.10
N LEU A 591 22.69 -23.99 7.07
CA LEU A 591 21.48 -23.66 7.86
C LEU A 591 21.43 -22.28 8.55
N ARG A 592 22.50 -21.47 8.49
CA ARG A 592 22.62 -20.21 9.25
C ARG A 592 22.35 -18.95 8.42
N GLU A 593 22.50 -19.00 7.09
CA GLU A 593 22.20 -17.86 6.19
C GLU A 593 20.70 -17.81 5.76
N ASP A 594 19.99 -18.94 5.80
CA ASP A 594 18.63 -19.07 5.26
C ASP A 594 17.53 -18.37 6.09
N LYS A 595 17.61 -18.36 7.42
CA LYS A 595 16.54 -17.74 8.24
C LYS A 595 16.41 -16.22 8.03
N GLN A 596 17.53 -15.53 7.82
CA GLN A 596 17.52 -14.09 7.54
C GLN A 596 17.07 -13.78 6.10
N ALA A 597 17.42 -14.65 5.13
CA ALA A 597 16.93 -14.56 3.77
C ALA A 597 15.39 -14.70 3.70
N VAL A 598 14.81 -15.65 4.43
CA VAL A 598 13.35 -15.88 4.49
C VAL A 598 12.59 -14.67 5.04
N HIS A 599 13.09 -14.01 6.10
CA HIS A 599 12.45 -12.81 6.63
C HIS A 599 12.50 -11.63 5.65
N GLY A 600 13.62 -11.44 4.93
CA GLY A 600 13.75 -10.43 3.88
C GLY A 600 12.82 -10.68 2.69
N MET A 601 12.73 -11.94 2.24
CA MET A 601 11.82 -12.37 1.17
C MET A 601 10.36 -12.11 1.55
N ARG A 602 9.96 -12.44 2.79
CA ARG A 602 8.58 -12.24 3.25
C ARG A 602 8.15 -10.77 3.18
N ALA A 603 8.98 -9.85 3.66
CA ALA A 603 8.68 -8.41 3.62
C ALA A 603 8.52 -7.92 2.16
N GLU A 604 9.37 -8.41 1.26
CA GLU A 604 9.31 -8.07 -0.16
C GLU A 604 8.06 -8.64 -0.85
N ILE A 605 7.69 -9.89 -0.55
CA ILE A 605 6.46 -10.51 -1.08
C ILE A 605 5.23 -9.74 -0.62
N TYR A 606 5.12 -9.41 0.68
CA TYR A 606 4.01 -8.59 1.18
C TYR A 606 3.96 -7.21 0.52
N ARG A 607 5.11 -6.58 0.31
CA ARG A 607 5.20 -5.30 -0.39
C ARG A 607 4.72 -5.41 -1.84
N ARG A 608 5.10 -6.47 -2.57
CA ARG A 608 4.62 -6.74 -3.93
C ARG A 608 3.12 -6.97 -3.98
N ILE A 609 2.61 -7.77 -3.05
CA ILE A 609 1.19 -8.05 -2.93
C ILE A 609 0.43 -6.73 -2.71
N ALA A 610 0.80 -5.92 -1.72
CA ALA A 610 0.18 -4.61 -1.47
C ALA A 610 0.24 -3.69 -2.69
N PHE A 611 1.37 -3.71 -3.42
CA PHE A 611 1.54 -2.94 -4.64
C PHE A 611 0.61 -3.42 -5.78
N SER A 612 0.39 -4.73 -5.95
CA SER A 612 -0.58 -5.25 -6.93
C SER A 612 -2.00 -4.74 -6.67
N TYR A 613 -2.41 -4.66 -5.41
CA TYR A 613 -3.73 -4.12 -5.04
C TYR A 613 -3.87 -2.62 -5.29
N LYS A 614 -2.80 -1.86 -5.03
CA LYS A 614 -2.74 -0.45 -5.42
C LYS A 614 -2.94 -0.30 -6.94
N LEU A 615 -2.23 -1.11 -7.73
CA LEU A 615 -2.36 -1.09 -9.20
C LEU A 615 -3.75 -1.50 -9.67
N LEU A 616 -4.41 -2.45 -8.99
CA LEU A 616 -5.80 -2.81 -9.28
C LEU A 616 -6.77 -1.67 -8.98
N THR A 617 -6.55 -0.96 -7.88
CA THR A 617 -7.32 0.25 -7.57
C THR A 617 -7.11 1.32 -8.64
N GLU A 618 -5.86 1.55 -9.06
CA GLU A 618 -5.53 2.48 -10.14
C GLU A 618 -6.14 2.05 -11.48
N ALA A 619 -6.17 0.75 -11.78
CA ALA A 619 -6.78 0.17 -12.97
C ALA A 619 -8.29 0.43 -13.05
N SER A 620 -8.99 0.47 -11.91
CA SER A 620 -10.43 0.77 -11.90
C SER A 620 -10.78 2.16 -12.45
N TYR A 621 -9.84 3.12 -12.38
CA TYR A 621 -10.02 4.45 -12.97
C TYR A 621 -9.85 4.44 -14.49
N GLU A 622 -9.10 3.48 -15.04
CA GLU A 622 -8.96 3.29 -16.50
C GLU A 622 -10.29 2.86 -17.12
N ASP A 623 -11.13 2.15 -16.35
CA ASP A 623 -12.43 1.64 -16.80
C ASP A 623 -13.50 2.72 -16.93
N TRP A 624 -13.30 3.87 -16.29
CA TRP A 624 -14.27 4.95 -16.38
C TRP A 624 -14.43 5.48 -17.81
N LEU A 625 -13.33 5.44 -18.58
CA LEU A 625 -13.24 5.92 -19.96
C LEU A 625 -13.31 4.79 -21.01
N SER A 626 -13.40 3.52 -20.59
CA SER A 626 -13.44 2.40 -21.53
C SER A 626 -14.85 2.12 -22.07
N LEU A 627 -14.91 1.65 -23.33
CA LEU A 627 -16.15 1.21 -23.96
C LEU A 627 -16.60 -0.18 -23.46
N ASP A 628 -15.65 -1.05 -23.11
CA ASP A 628 -15.88 -2.45 -22.69
C ASP A 628 -15.89 -2.63 -21.15
N ARG A 629 -16.70 -1.84 -20.44
CA ARG A 629 -16.75 -1.86 -18.95
C ARG A 629 -17.03 -3.24 -18.35
N LYS A 630 -17.88 -4.05 -19.00
CA LYS A 630 -18.24 -5.38 -18.50
C LYS A 630 -17.04 -6.33 -18.51
N LYS A 631 -16.33 -6.41 -19.63
CA LYS A 631 -15.11 -7.20 -19.77
C LYS A 631 -14.02 -6.72 -18.81
N ASN A 632 -13.91 -5.41 -18.63
CA ASN A 632 -12.94 -4.84 -17.69
C ASN A 632 -13.22 -5.21 -16.22
N ALA A 633 -14.49 -5.25 -15.83
CA ALA A 633 -14.89 -5.72 -14.51
C ALA A 633 -14.58 -7.22 -14.33
N GLU A 634 -14.83 -8.02 -15.37
CA GLU A 634 -14.45 -9.44 -15.40
C GLU A 634 -12.92 -9.63 -15.26
N ASP A 635 -12.11 -8.91 -16.05
CA ASP A 635 -10.65 -8.92 -15.97
C ASP A 635 -10.13 -8.55 -14.57
N ALA A 636 -10.71 -7.51 -13.97
CA ALA A 636 -10.34 -7.04 -12.63
C ALA A 636 -10.68 -8.09 -11.57
N GLN A 637 -11.87 -8.68 -11.64
CA GLN A 637 -12.29 -9.74 -10.72
C GLN A 637 -11.37 -10.96 -10.80
N VAL A 638 -11.03 -11.41 -12.01
CA VAL A 638 -10.10 -12.53 -12.18
C VAL A 638 -8.73 -12.20 -11.58
N LEU A 639 -8.21 -10.99 -11.79
CA LEU A 639 -6.91 -10.61 -11.23
C LEU A 639 -6.94 -10.51 -9.69
N HIS A 640 -8.05 -10.06 -9.11
CA HIS A 640 -8.28 -10.13 -7.66
C HIS A 640 -8.24 -11.58 -7.16
N THR A 641 -8.95 -12.50 -7.82
CA THR A 641 -8.94 -13.93 -7.48
C THR A 641 -7.53 -14.53 -7.56
N LEU A 642 -6.77 -14.22 -8.62
CA LEU A 642 -5.39 -14.69 -8.77
C LEU A 642 -4.47 -14.18 -7.65
N LEU A 643 -4.63 -12.92 -7.21
CA LEU A 643 -3.86 -12.37 -6.10
C LEU A 643 -4.24 -13.02 -4.75
N ASP A 644 -5.52 -13.29 -4.54
CA ASP A 644 -5.99 -13.96 -3.32
C ASP A 644 -5.48 -15.40 -3.25
N GLN A 645 -5.44 -16.11 -4.37
CA GLN A 645 -4.83 -17.44 -4.47
C GLN A 645 -3.32 -17.39 -4.27
N THR A 646 -2.63 -16.42 -4.89
CA THR A 646 -1.19 -16.20 -4.71
C THR A 646 -0.84 -15.97 -3.24
N ARG A 647 -1.65 -15.17 -2.54
CA ARG A 647 -1.56 -14.97 -1.08
C ARG A 647 -1.77 -16.27 -0.31
N ALA A 648 -2.82 -17.02 -0.63
CA ALA A 648 -3.10 -18.30 0.03
C ALA A 648 -1.93 -19.28 -0.11
N ILE A 649 -1.38 -19.40 -1.31
CA ILE A 649 -0.21 -20.25 -1.61
C ILE A 649 1.02 -19.80 -0.83
N GLN A 650 1.30 -18.49 -0.79
CA GLN A 650 2.42 -17.94 -0.02
C GLN A 650 2.33 -18.31 1.47
N ARG A 651 1.12 -18.25 2.06
CA ARG A 651 0.92 -18.62 3.48
C ARG A 651 1.28 -20.08 3.75
N VAL A 652 0.76 -21.01 2.93
CA VAL A 652 1.04 -22.44 3.11
C VAL A 652 2.52 -22.76 2.83
N ILE A 653 3.13 -22.10 1.84
CA ILE A 653 4.57 -22.25 1.55
C ILE A 653 5.42 -21.75 2.72
N MET A 654 5.03 -20.66 3.38
CA MET A 654 5.73 -20.18 4.58
C MET A 654 5.73 -21.24 5.70
N SER A 655 4.55 -21.80 6.02
CA SER A 655 4.43 -22.87 7.02
C SER A 655 5.25 -24.11 6.63
N LEU A 656 5.22 -24.47 5.35
CA LEU A 656 6.02 -25.57 4.80
C LEU A 656 7.52 -25.31 4.95
N VAL A 657 8.01 -24.11 4.65
CA VAL A 657 9.43 -23.74 4.76
C VAL A 657 9.90 -23.82 6.21
N TRP A 658 9.13 -23.29 7.16
CA TRP A 658 9.46 -23.41 8.59
C TRP A 658 9.49 -24.85 9.05
N ASN A 659 8.48 -25.63 8.68
CA ASN A 659 8.45 -27.06 8.98
C ASN A 659 9.67 -27.77 8.37
N ARG A 660 10.02 -27.46 7.12
CA ARG A 660 11.18 -28.04 6.42
C ARG A 660 12.50 -27.69 7.09
N LEU A 661 12.67 -26.45 7.56
CA LEU A 661 13.85 -26.03 8.30
C LEU A 661 13.97 -26.74 9.66
N GLU A 662 12.86 -26.98 10.36
CA GLU A 662 12.88 -27.80 11.59
C GLU A 662 13.16 -29.28 11.28
N PHE A 663 12.60 -29.80 10.19
CA PHE A 663 12.84 -31.15 9.70
C PHE A 663 14.31 -31.40 9.36
N GLN A 664 15.01 -30.40 8.81
CA GLN A 664 16.45 -30.49 8.53
C GLN A 664 17.33 -30.65 9.78
N LYS A 665 16.86 -30.24 10.96
CA LYS A 665 17.62 -30.37 12.22
C LYS A 665 17.62 -31.79 12.77
N LEU A 666 16.68 -32.63 12.34
CA LEU A 666 16.57 -34.01 12.81
C LEU A 666 17.61 -34.89 12.12
N SER A 667 18.29 -35.74 12.90
CA SER A 667 19.13 -36.81 12.37
C SER A 667 18.25 -37.74 11.51
N PRO A 668 18.65 -38.08 10.27
CA PRO A 668 17.80 -38.84 9.36
C PRO A 668 17.53 -40.26 9.92
N PRO A 669 16.26 -40.68 10.07
CA PRO A 669 15.95 -42.08 10.32
C PRO A 669 16.20 -42.93 9.06
N LYS A 670 16.25 -44.26 9.22
CA LYS A 670 16.68 -45.24 8.19
C LYS A 670 15.75 -45.41 6.96
N PHE A 671 14.75 -44.55 6.74
CA PHE A 671 13.68 -44.79 5.75
C PHE A 671 13.58 -43.66 4.69
N ASP A 672 13.19 -44.02 3.47
CA ASP A 672 13.21 -43.16 2.25
C ASP A 672 12.18 -42.00 2.22
N ALA A 673 11.40 -41.79 3.29
CA ALA A 673 10.37 -40.75 3.37
C ALA A 673 10.90 -39.33 3.12
N ARG A 674 12.17 -39.07 3.47
CA ARG A 674 12.83 -37.79 3.21
C ARG A 674 13.02 -37.51 1.72
N ALA A 675 13.48 -38.52 0.96
CA ALA A 675 13.68 -38.38 -0.47
C ALA A 675 12.36 -38.15 -1.21
N ALA A 676 11.28 -38.81 -0.77
CA ALA A 676 9.95 -38.61 -1.32
C ALA A 676 9.42 -37.17 -1.10
N LEU A 677 9.58 -36.62 0.11
CA LEU A 677 9.16 -35.25 0.44
C LEU A 677 10.01 -34.17 -0.26
N GLU A 678 11.31 -34.41 -0.41
CA GLU A 678 12.21 -33.53 -1.16
C GLU A 678 11.86 -33.53 -2.67
N ALA A 679 11.52 -34.69 -3.23
CA ALA A 679 11.09 -34.82 -4.63
C ALA A 679 9.79 -34.05 -4.92
N ILE A 680 8.80 -34.10 -4.01
CA ILE A 680 7.60 -33.24 -4.12
C ILE A 680 7.99 -31.76 -4.04
N GLY A 681 8.82 -31.40 -3.07
CA GLY A 681 9.24 -30.01 -2.85
C GLY A 681 9.91 -29.38 -4.07
N GLN A 682 10.66 -30.15 -4.86
CA GLN A 682 11.30 -29.68 -6.10
C GLN A 682 10.31 -29.36 -7.23
N THR A 683 9.08 -29.90 -7.18
CA THR A 683 8.07 -29.66 -8.22
C THR A 683 7.28 -28.37 -8.02
N VAL A 684 7.10 -27.89 -6.77
CA VAL A 684 6.34 -26.66 -6.45
C VAL A 684 6.88 -25.40 -7.16
N PRO A 685 8.20 -25.09 -7.13
CA PRO A 685 8.73 -23.92 -7.83
C PRO A 685 8.46 -23.94 -9.34
N ASN A 686 8.48 -25.13 -9.96
CA ASN A 686 8.24 -25.29 -11.39
C ASN A 686 6.77 -24.98 -11.77
N VAL A 687 5.81 -25.40 -10.93
CA VAL A 687 4.40 -25.03 -11.14
C VAL A 687 4.22 -23.51 -11.05
N LEU A 688 4.80 -22.88 -10.02
CA LEU A 688 4.70 -21.42 -9.85
C LEU A 688 5.34 -20.64 -11.00
N GLU A 689 6.50 -21.09 -11.52
CA GLU A 689 7.18 -20.46 -12.65
C GLU A 689 6.37 -20.61 -13.96
N THR A 690 5.79 -21.78 -14.21
CA THR A 690 4.94 -22.02 -15.40
C THR A 690 3.65 -21.20 -15.35
N VAL A 691 3.02 -21.08 -14.17
CA VAL A 691 1.88 -20.19 -13.96
C VAL A 691 2.28 -18.72 -14.14
N ALA A 692 3.43 -18.28 -13.62
CA ALA A 692 3.92 -16.91 -13.79
C ALA A 692 4.13 -16.56 -15.28
N LYS A 693 4.71 -17.49 -16.06
CA LYS A 693 4.85 -17.34 -17.52
C LYS A 693 3.50 -17.24 -18.21
N ARG A 694 2.54 -18.10 -17.83
CA ARG A 694 1.17 -18.10 -18.37
C ARG A 694 0.45 -16.76 -18.13
N ILE A 695 0.60 -16.17 -16.95
CA ILE A 695 0.00 -14.86 -16.60
C ILE A 695 0.61 -13.74 -17.45
N GLN A 696 1.92 -13.77 -17.71
CA GLN A 696 2.60 -12.75 -18.54
C GLN A 696 2.26 -12.90 -20.03
N GLN A 697 2.18 -14.14 -20.53
CA GLN A 697 1.90 -14.47 -21.92
C GLN A 697 0.61 -15.29 -22.01
N PRO A 698 -0.56 -14.62 -22.14
CA PRO A 698 -1.83 -15.30 -22.29
C PRO A 698 -1.98 -15.91 -23.71
N ASP A 699 -1.13 -16.88 -24.05
CA ASP A 699 -1.23 -17.68 -25.28
C ASP A 699 -2.27 -18.82 -25.11
N PRO A 700 -3.39 -18.86 -25.86
CA PRO A 700 -4.51 -19.79 -25.62
C PRO A 700 -4.17 -21.29 -25.69
N ILE A 701 -2.95 -21.66 -26.13
CA ILE A 701 -2.54 -23.04 -26.38
C ILE A 701 -1.70 -23.63 -25.22
N ASN A 702 -1.12 -22.78 -24.36
CA ASN A 702 -0.10 -23.26 -23.42
C ASN A 702 -0.70 -24.01 -22.20
N SER A 703 -0.60 -25.35 -22.21
CA SER A 703 -1.07 -26.25 -21.14
C SER A 703 0.03 -26.59 -20.12
N GLU A 704 1.21 -25.98 -20.21
CA GLU A 704 2.37 -26.28 -19.37
C GLU A 704 2.07 -26.16 -17.86
N ALA A 705 1.28 -25.16 -17.44
CA ALA A 705 0.92 -25.00 -16.03
C ALA A 705 0.05 -26.17 -15.51
N VAL A 706 -0.88 -26.66 -16.33
CA VAL A 706 -1.74 -27.81 -15.98
C VAL A 706 -0.89 -29.08 -15.92
N ILE A 707 0.00 -29.29 -16.90
CA ILE A 707 0.91 -30.44 -16.94
C ILE A 707 1.86 -30.44 -15.73
N ALA A 708 2.41 -29.27 -15.35
CA ALA A 708 3.25 -29.14 -14.18
C ALA A 708 2.49 -29.47 -12.88
N THR A 709 1.22 -29.07 -12.80
CA THR A 709 0.33 -29.39 -11.67
C THR A 709 0.05 -30.90 -11.61
N GLU A 710 -0.23 -31.55 -12.75
CA GLU A 710 -0.42 -33.01 -12.81
C GLU A 710 0.84 -33.78 -12.36
N ALA A 711 2.03 -33.27 -12.72
CA ALA A 711 3.30 -33.84 -12.27
C ALA A 711 3.48 -33.69 -10.75
N PHE A 712 3.12 -32.54 -10.19
CA PHE A 712 3.10 -32.32 -8.73
C PHE A 712 2.15 -33.29 -8.03
N SER A 713 0.90 -33.41 -8.50
CA SER A 713 -0.10 -34.35 -7.98
C SER A 713 0.41 -35.80 -8.00
N LYS A 714 1.06 -36.22 -9.10
CA LYS A 714 1.63 -37.57 -9.22
C LYS A 714 2.73 -37.82 -8.18
N SER A 715 3.64 -36.87 -7.96
CA SER A 715 4.67 -36.96 -6.93
C SER A 715 4.06 -36.98 -5.52
N LEU A 716 3.00 -36.22 -5.29
CA LEU A 716 2.28 -36.22 -4.01
C LEU A 716 1.68 -37.59 -3.71
N ARG A 717 0.94 -38.18 -4.65
CA ARG A 717 0.36 -39.53 -4.51
C ARG A 717 1.43 -40.61 -4.28
N ALA A 718 2.58 -40.49 -4.93
CA ALA A 718 3.69 -41.42 -4.73
C ALA A 718 4.24 -41.35 -3.29
N ALA A 719 4.38 -40.16 -2.72
CA ALA A 719 4.82 -40.01 -1.33
C ALA A 719 3.75 -40.43 -0.31
N GLU A 720 2.47 -40.16 -0.57
CA GLU A 720 1.35 -40.66 0.25
C GLU A 720 1.41 -42.20 0.38
N ALA A 721 1.59 -42.88 -0.75
CA ALA A 721 1.71 -44.33 -0.79
C ALA A 721 2.93 -44.86 -0.03
N GLU A 722 4.06 -44.15 -0.07
CA GLU A 722 5.27 -44.55 0.67
C GLU A 722 5.12 -44.35 2.17
N LEU A 723 4.45 -43.27 2.59
CA LEU A 723 4.19 -42.96 3.99
C LEU A 723 3.16 -43.91 4.62
N LEU A 724 2.18 -44.38 3.84
CA LEU A 724 1.22 -45.39 4.30
C LEU A 724 1.86 -46.75 4.62
N LYS A 725 3.03 -47.07 4.03
CA LYS A 725 3.75 -48.33 4.31
C LYS A 725 4.43 -48.35 5.68
N HIS A 726 4.62 -47.19 6.31
CA HIS A 726 5.33 -47.04 7.58
C HIS A 726 4.44 -46.35 8.64
N PRO A 727 3.51 -47.10 9.29
CA PRO A 727 2.65 -46.56 10.34
C PRO A 727 3.45 -46.19 11.61
N ILE A 728 2.95 -45.21 12.36
CA ILE A 728 3.57 -44.66 13.58
C ILE A 728 3.83 -45.81 14.59
N PRO A 729 5.09 -46.13 14.93
CA PRO A 729 5.37 -47.12 15.95
C PRO A 729 4.96 -46.58 17.33
N LEU A 730 4.17 -47.37 18.08
CA LEU A 730 3.67 -46.99 19.41
C LEU A 730 4.77 -46.90 20.49
N ASP A 731 5.95 -47.45 20.24
CA ASP A 731 6.97 -47.76 21.27
C ASP A 731 8.35 -47.10 21.03
N ASP A 732 8.39 -45.99 20.30
CA ASP A 732 9.63 -45.37 19.82
C ASP A 732 10.04 -44.08 20.56
N SER A 733 11.30 -43.66 20.38
CA SER A 733 11.91 -42.47 20.98
C SER A 733 11.17 -41.16 20.62
N ASP A 734 11.26 -40.13 21.47
CA ASP A 734 10.63 -38.82 21.24
C ASP A 734 11.07 -38.15 19.93
N GLU A 735 12.29 -38.46 19.44
CA GLU A 735 12.78 -37.98 18.14
C GLU A 735 12.05 -38.65 16.96
N THR A 736 11.78 -39.96 17.03
CA THR A 736 11.05 -40.69 15.96
C THR A 736 9.59 -40.24 15.87
N LYS A 737 8.96 -39.94 17.01
CA LYS A 737 7.61 -39.36 17.08
C LYS A 737 7.57 -37.96 16.48
N ASN A 738 8.55 -37.11 16.81
CA ASN A 738 8.69 -35.78 16.22
C ASN A 738 8.96 -35.82 14.70
N PHE A 739 9.75 -36.79 14.24
CA PHE A 739 9.96 -37.01 12.80
C PHE A 739 8.65 -37.32 12.09
N HIS A 740 7.89 -38.33 12.55
CA HIS A 740 6.59 -38.67 11.97
C HIS A 740 5.61 -37.50 11.98
N ARG A 741 5.60 -36.71 13.06
CA ARG A 741 4.78 -35.50 13.17
C ARG A 741 5.13 -34.50 12.07
N LEU A 742 6.41 -34.16 11.89
CA LEU A 742 6.84 -33.19 10.88
C LEU A 742 6.58 -33.71 9.46
N THR A 743 6.86 -34.97 9.18
CA THR A 743 6.60 -35.62 7.88
C THR A 743 5.11 -35.58 7.51
N ARG A 744 4.22 -35.89 8.45
CA ARG A 744 2.77 -35.84 8.23
C ARG A 744 2.27 -34.40 8.03
N ALA A 745 2.84 -33.45 8.77
CA ALA A 745 2.53 -32.03 8.59
C ALA A 745 2.99 -31.52 7.21
N GLN A 746 4.19 -31.88 6.73
CA GLN A 746 4.63 -31.54 5.37
C GLN A 746 3.71 -32.10 4.30
N LEU A 747 3.28 -33.36 4.45
CA LEU A 747 2.33 -33.97 3.53
C LEU A 747 1.00 -33.21 3.50
N GLY A 748 0.47 -32.82 4.66
CA GLY A 748 -0.73 -31.99 4.77
C GLY A 748 -0.58 -30.63 4.09
N PHE A 749 0.58 -29.96 4.24
CA PHE A 749 0.86 -28.71 3.53
C PHE A 749 0.90 -28.92 2.01
N TYR A 750 1.50 -30.00 1.52
CA TYR A 750 1.51 -30.29 0.08
C TYR A 750 0.10 -30.63 -0.47
N GLN A 751 -0.74 -31.31 0.29
CA GLN A 751 -2.15 -31.54 -0.07
C GLN A 751 -2.92 -30.23 -0.21
N GLN A 752 -2.73 -29.29 0.72
CA GLN A 752 -3.32 -27.96 0.62
C GLN A 752 -2.78 -27.17 -0.58
N ILE A 753 -1.47 -27.23 -0.84
CA ILE A 753 -0.85 -26.62 -2.01
C ILE A 753 -1.40 -27.23 -3.31
N GLU A 754 -1.71 -28.54 -3.35
CA GLU A 754 -2.34 -29.20 -4.51
C GLU A 754 -3.65 -28.52 -4.91
N ILE A 755 -4.54 -28.32 -3.95
CA ILE A 755 -5.85 -27.70 -4.16
C ILE A 755 -5.67 -26.29 -4.71
N LEU A 756 -4.80 -25.49 -4.08
CA LEU A 756 -4.56 -24.10 -4.46
C LEU A 756 -3.87 -23.96 -5.83
N LEU A 757 -2.86 -24.78 -6.12
CA LEU A 757 -2.16 -24.76 -7.42
C LEU A 757 -3.07 -25.25 -8.55
N THR A 758 -3.89 -26.27 -8.30
CA THR A 758 -4.86 -26.77 -9.30
C THR A 758 -5.88 -25.71 -9.65
N GLN A 759 -6.42 -25.02 -8.64
CA GLN A 759 -7.36 -23.93 -8.85
C GLN A 759 -6.68 -22.75 -9.58
N LEU A 760 -5.47 -22.38 -9.17
CA LEU A 760 -4.70 -21.31 -9.81
C LEU A 760 -4.37 -21.63 -11.29
N ALA A 761 -3.95 -22.86 -11.59
CA ALA A 761 -3.68 -23.31 -12.95
C ALA A 761 -4.96 -23.32 -13.81
N LYS A 762 -6.11 -23.70 -13.24
CA LYS A 762 -7.41 -23.69 -13.92
C LYS A 762 -7.89 -22.27 -14.22
N ASP A 763 -7.80 -21.35 -13.25
CA ASP A 763 -8.26 -19.97 -13.40
C ASP A 763 -7.35 -19.19 -14.37
N THR A 764 -6.05 -19.47 -14.38
CA THR A 764 -5.12 -18.90 -15.36
C THR A 764 -5.27 -19.46 -16.78
N ARG A 765 -5.92 -20.62 -16.96
CA ARG A 765 -6.20 -21.17 -18.30
C ARG A 765 -7.14 -20.25 -19.09
N ASN A 766 -8.19 -19.76 -18.44
CA ASN A 766 -9.19 -18.88 -19.03
C ASN A 766 -8.81 -17.39 -18.97
N PHE A 767 -7.66 -17.07 -18.37
CA PHE A 767 -7.19 -15.70 -18.24
C PHE A 767 -6.81 -15.11 -19.61
N SER A 768 -7.53 -14.07 -20.01
CA SER A 768 -7.18 -13.22 -21.14
C SER A 768 -7.40 -11.78 -20.72
N ILE A 769 -6.47 -10.89 -21.07
CA ILE A 769 -6.64 -9.45 -20.85
C ILE A 769 -7.10 -8.85 -22.16
N SER A 770 -8.06 -7.93 -22.14
CA SER A 770 -8.42 -7.14 -23.33
C SER A 770 -7.17 -6.47 -23.91
N GLY A 771 -6.70 -6.96 -25.07
CA GLY A 771 -5.53 -6.42 -25.74
C GLY A 771 -5.84 -5.06 -26.35
N ASP A 772 -5.25 -4.00 -25.81
CA ASP A 772 -5.18 -2.74 -26.55
C ASP A 772 -3.90 -2.78 -27.41
N HIS A 773 -4.06 -2.68 -28.73
CA HIS A 773 -2.97 -2.79 -29.71
C HIS A 773 -1.80 -1.84 -29.40
N PHE A 774 -2.07 -0.69 -28.78
CA PHE A 774 -1.06 0.30 -28.39
C PHE A 774 -0.14 -0.22 -27.27
N SER A 775 -0.73 -0.91 -26.28
CA SER A 775 -0.02 -1.46 -25.13
C SER A 775 0.74 -2.74 -25.46
N LEU A 776 0.21 -3.57 -26.36
CA LEU A 776 0.84 -4.80 -26.84
C LEU A 776 2.09 -4.48 -27.66
N ARG A 777 2.09 -3.42 -28.47
CA ARG A 777 3.28 -2.92 -29.18
C ARG A 777 4.35 -2.40 -28.22
N ALA A 778 3.96 -1.65 -27.18
CA ALA A 778 4.87 -1.21 -26.12
C ALA A 778 5.42 -2.39 -25.29
N ARG A 779 4.63 -3.45 -25.10
CA ARG A 779 5.02 -4.69 -24.42
C ARG A 779 6.00 -5.50 -25.28
N LEU A 780 5.75 -5.62 -26.59
CA LEU A 780 6.63 -6.29 -27.55
C LEU A 780 7.95 -5.52 -27.77
N LEU A 781 7.94 -4.19 -27.72
CA LEU A 781 9.15 -3.36 -27.79
C LEU A 781 9.93 -3.29 -26.46
N GLY A 782 9.33 -3.74 -25.35
CA GLY A 782 9.88 -3.60 -23.99
C GLY A 782 10.13 -4.92 -23.23
N SER A 783 9.77 -6.08 -23.78
CA SER A 783 9.82 -7.36 -23.05
C SER A 783 11.22 -7.98 -22.98
N GLU A 784 12.14 -7.68 -23.90
CA GLU A 784 13.50 -8.26 -23.87
C GLU A 784 14.42 -7.65 -22.81
N ARG A 785 14.02 -6.57 -22.12
CA ARG A 785 14.88 -5.87 -21.14
C ARG A 785 14.33 -5.76 -19.72
N ARG A 786 13.23 -6.44 -19.39
CA ARG A 786 12.73 -6.51 -18.00
C ARG A 786 13.32 -7.73 -17.28
N GLY A 787 14.65 -7.84 -17.26
CA GLY A 787 15.35 -8.88 -16.49
C GLY A 787 15.26 -8.68 -14.97
N ASN A 788 14.81 -7.50 -14.53
CA ASN A 788 14.44 -7.20 -13.15
C ASN A 788 13.23 -6.26 -13.19
N ALA A 789 12.13 -6.64 -12.53
CA ALA A 789 11.04 -5.69 -12.26
C ALA A 789 11.64 -4.47 -11.53
N PRO A 790 11.14 -3.23 -11.77
CA PRO A 790 11.57 -2.09 -10.97
C PRO A 790 11.42 -2.47 -9.51
N THR A 791 12.49 -2.30 -8.73
CA THR A 791 12.43 -2.40 -7.27
C THR A 791 11.21 -1.60 -6.83
N ILE A 792 10.25 -2.24 -6.16
CA ILE A 792 9.09 -1.51 -5.69
C ILE A 792 9.62 -0.35 -4.86
N ARG A 793 9.31 0.86 -5.28
CA ARG A 793 9.89 2.04 -4.66
C ARG A 793 9.15 2.23 -3.34
N PRO A 794 9.85 2.52 -2.22
CA PRO A 794 9.15 2.97 -1.02
C PRO A 794 8.33 4.22 -1.41
N ALA A 795 7.03 4.17 -1.13
CA ALA A 795 6.10 5.26 -1.38
C ALA A 795 6.45 6.51 -0.57
#